data_AF-A0AAN7A2D5-F1
#
_entry.id   AF-A0AAN7A2D5-F1
#
_cell.length_a   1.000
_cell.length_b   1.000
_cell.length_c   1.000
_cell.angle_alpha   90.00
_cell.angle_beta   90.00
_cell.angle_gamma   90.00
#
_symmetry.space_group_name_H-M   'P 1'
#
loop_
_entity.id
_entity.type
_entity.pdbx_description
1 polymer ?
#
loop_
_entity_poly.entity_id
_entity_poly.type
_entity_poly.pdbx_seq_one_letter_code
_entity_poly.pdbx_strand_id
1 'polypeptide(L)'
;MAYDEGTDSVSVARAFVAAADLGFKLFFSFDYAGRGPWPAWSVKSYLTLYMNNPAHFRHNDRPLVSTFEGPEQAEDWHNIKDLTNCFFVPDWSSLGAKAAMEAGGGVADGLFSWAAWPWGPQNMDTYVDASYLQYLAGKPYMMPVSPWFYTNLPQWKKNWLWRGDNLWFDRWQEVQTVDPEWVQIISWNDYAFSLSLGESHYIGPIRNNALAAMRSAPFNFVNNMPHDAWRTFLPTAIDLYTKKTATVTKEGVVYWYRPNPRSACSDGLTTGNTASQLQIEFPPAEVMGDSVFYTAQLSSSATITVSIGGVSVAGTWSDVPAGGAGLYHGNVTFNGRTGSVKVTLSRSGSEIASSTGTSITSSCSSVNWNAWVGQALASGSVSKSLSLKNSVCVRGTGANDFAPLCTFACEYGYCPIGACTCLARGPQKKLPPYTGVTAFPIAGRSADYSGLCSHNCNLGKIGDPGCPSSVCGTAEVPLVVPTVSPFLPPACTRGVGSPGWEGLCSYACNFGFCPSRICTCTQRGGLNQPPPVIRDTEGYALQPGVNDYGICDFACKRGYCPAGSCNQKPKSGSGEDAAISGEIWKNSDLIPVVGCSPPCVVILPPYELPTTTTISCAPTTMTMMESWIHGSPAVTTVRTISFPPIVTNQIPVFNINITQAAVDSATYRVTPSLFCVAPLTIKPPASVTSTEFSSSELTYYLTSTPPATETFPPSLTDKKTKVSFTSTDKVMPTCTSNCGKKCTGENCSDCRRKCSCISCCKGCKNDKKNGNDDDSGDDDDESPVWIWPEIPEIPIPCVGYTCPPGSSPAKAGGGGSGNPDDDDPSCSTKSETTHRTVFCKFTSSEPLWTVTTTCTSTRTPTITGCNLQPTTTTKYTSSNCETGAAYTPVWKYGAPVPGPGDKAWGGFIYTWGTYTTDDGWADSDTTTTTTPTTASSTPKPTPDGPIPTGASGMAASFAIWYWKQDSKQYYYGYDSSPPNRPSNCAAGSYQWRVDATNFEAPTSLSGVKVYGDSSCRFTKSDMKLRCNNWATATCKDWTNGSGPAGENCGYSPEKGLYNHYAAVLGCTWDY
;
A
#
# COMPACT_ATOMS: atom_id res chain seq x y z
N MET A 1 -6.37 3.06 -0.48
CA MET A 1 -5.00 2.99 -1.04
C MET A 1 -4.21 4.13 -0.43
N ALA A 2 -3.11 3.84 0.26
CA ALA A 2 -2.29 4.86 0.94
C ALA A 2 -1.27 5.47 -0.03
N TYR A 3 -0.93 6.75 0.15
CA TYR A 3 0.03 7.43 -0.71
C TYR A 3 1.45 6.88 -0.51
N ASP A 4 2.20 6.79 -1.62
CA ASP A 4 3.61 6.39 -1.67
C ASP A 4 3.91 5.05 -0.95
N GLU A 5 3.07 4.05 -1.21
CA GLU A 5 3.28 2.69 -0.69
C GLU A 5 4.30 1.90 -1.54
N GLY A 6 4.72 2.45 -2.68
CA GLY A 6 5.73 1.89 -3.58
C GLY A 6 5.27 0.69 -4.42
N THR A 7 4.02 0.25 -4.25
CA THR A 7 3.42 -0.87 -5.01
C THR A 7 2.09 -0.51 -5.69
N ASP A 8 1.63 0.73 -5.54
CA ASP A 8 0.30 1.18 -5.96
C ASP A 8 0.07 1.00 -7.46
N SER A 9 1.02 1.44 -8.30
CA SER A 9 0.89 1.41 -9.76
C SER A 9 0.71 -0.01 -10.32
N VAL A 10 1.42 -0.99 -9.77
CA VAL A 10 1.34 -2.39 -10.20
C VAL A 10 0.08 -3.08 -9.64
N SER A 11 -0.23 -2.82 -8.37
CA SER A 11 -1.38 -3.45 -7.69
C SER A 11 -2.70 -2.98 -8.26
N VAL A 12 -2.85 -1.67 -8.52
CA VAL A 12 -4.04 -1.09 -9.14
C VAL A 12 -4.25 -1.65 -10.55
N ALA A 13 -3.20 -1.69 -11.38
CA ALA A 13 -3.31 -2.23 -12.74
C ALA A 13 -3.81 -3.69 -12.73
N ARG A 14 -3.24 -4.53 -11.85
CA ARG A 14 -3.67 -5.93 -11.68
C ARG A 14 -5.10 -6.05 -11.18
N ALA A 15 -5.52 -5.19 -10.26
CA ALA A 15 -6.87 -5.19 -9.73
C ALA A 15 -7.91 -4.87 -10.81
N PHE A 16 -7.66 -3.86 -11.66
CA PHE A 16 -8.55 -3.52 -12.76
C PHE A 16 -8.64 -4.60 -13.84
N VAL A 17 -7.54 -5.29 -14.15
CA VAL A 17 -7.56 -6.45 -15.07
C VAL A 17 -8.43 -7.58 -14.47
N ALA A 18 -8.15 -7.98 -13.23
CA ALA A 18 -8.91 -9.05 -12.58
C ALA A 18 -10.39 -8.69 -12.41
N ALA A 19 -10.71 -7.42 -12.15
CA ALA A 19 -12.08 -6.95 -12.05
C ALA A 19 -12.80 -7.00 -13.40
N ALA A 20 -12.14 -6.58 -14.49
CA ALA A 20 -12.69 -6.66 -15.84
C ALA A 20 -12.99 -8.11 -16.23
N ASP A 21 -12.08 -9.04 -15.96
CA ASP A 21 -12.23 -10.47 -16.28
C ASP A 21 -13.42 -11.12 -15.55
N LEU A 22 -13.76 -10.62 -14.36
CA LEU A 22 -14.86 -11.12 -13.53
C LEU A 22 -16.16 -10.32 -13.69
N GLY A 23 -16.16 -9.25 -14.49
CA GLY A 23 -17.26 -8.29 -14.52
C GLY A 23 -17.47 -7.53 -13.20
N PHE A 24 -16.50 -7.59 -12.28
CA PHE A 24 -16.52 -6.89 -11.01
C PHE A 24 -16.21 -5.41 -11.20
N LYS A 25 -16.77 -4.55 -10.34
CA LYS A 25 -16.57 -3.09 -10.41
C LYS A 25 -15.69 -2.60 -9.27
N LEU A 26 -14.82 -1.64 -9.56
CA LEU A 26 -13.89 -1.01 -8.62
C LEU A 26 -14.09 0.51 -8.63
N PHE A 27 -13.90 1.15 -7.48
CA PHE A 27 -13.69 2.59 -7.40
C PHE A 27 -12.52 2.88 -6.48
N PHE A 28 -11.93 4.07 -6.61
CA PHE A 28 -10.84 4.47 -5.72
C PHE A 28 -11.39 4.99 -4.39
N SER A 29 -10.87 4.43 -3.30
CA SER A 29 -10.90 5.04 -1.97
C SER A 29 -9.46 5.44 -1.62
N PHE A 30 -9.13 6.71 -1.83
CA PHE A 30 -7.80 7.26 -1.51
C PHE A 30 -7.69 7.47 0.00
N ASP A 31 -6.67 6.89 0.62
CA ASP A 31 -6.45 6.98 2.06
C ASP A 31 -5.59 8.21 2.37
N TYR A 32 -6.22 9.28 2.87
CA TYR A 32 -5.59 10.55 3.22
C TYR A 32 -5.07 10.58 4.65
N ALA A 33 -5.50 9.66 5.52
CA ALA A 33 -5.08 9.61 6.93
C ALA A 33 -3.94 8.63 7.20
N GLY A 34 -3.79 7.58 6.38
CA GLY A 34 -2.89 6.45 6.64
C GLY A 34 -1.40 6.79 6.52
N ARG A 35 -1.00 7.51 5.47
CA ARG A 35 0.39 7.97 5.24
C ARG A 35 0.50 9.47 4.95
N GLY A 36 -0.54 10.21 5.30
CA GLY A 36 -0.70 11.62 4.92
C GLY A 36 -1.55 11.77 3.66
N PRO A 37 -1.95 13.02 3.36
CA PRO A 37 -2.89 13.30 2.30
C PRO A 37 -2.28 13.02 0.92
N TRP A 38 -3.12 12.58 -0.02
CA TRP A 38 -2.71 12.44 -1.40
C TRP A 38 -2.55 13.81 -2.06
N PRO A 39 -1.43 14.09 -2.77
CA PRO A 39 -1.32 15.28 -3.58
C PRO A 39 -2.36 15.29 -4.71
N ALA A 40 -3.03 16.43 -4.92
CA ALA A 40 -4.11 16.56 -5.90
C ALA A 40 -3.72 16.13 -7.32
N TRP A 41 -2.48 16.43 -7.76
CA TRP A 41 -1.99 16.02 -9.08
C TRP A 41 -1.90 14.50 -9.25
N SER A 42 -1.59 13.77 -8.16
CA SER A 42 -1.46 12.32 -8.18
C SER A 42 -2.84 11.66 -8.30
N VAL A 43 -3.82 12.17 -7.53
CA VAL A 43 -5.23 11.77 -7.65
C VAL A 43 -5.73 11.96 -9.08
N LYS A 44 -5.53 13.16 -9.67
CA LYS A 44 -5.90 13.45 -11.06
C LYS A 44 -5.29 12.48 -12.05
N SER A 45 -4.02 12.12 -11.86
CA SER A 45 -3.30 11.19 -12.73
C SER A 45 -3.93 9.79 -12.68
N TYR A 46 -4.15 9.23 -11.49
CA TYR A 46 -4.81 7.93 -11.32
C TYR A 46 -6.23 7.92 -11.91
N LEU A 47 -7.02 8.97 -11.65
CA LEU A 47 -8.37 9.04 -12.20
C LEU A 47 -8.35 9.10 -13.73
N THR A 48 -7.48 9.92 -14.33
CA THR A 48 -7.36 10.01 -15.79
C THR A 48 -7.01 8.66 -16.44
N LEU A 49 -6.16 7.86 -15.78
CA LEU A 49 -5.74 6.53 -16.25
C LEU A 49 -6.88 5.51 -16.23
N TYR A 50 -7.73 5.52 -15.20
CA TYR A 50 -8.65 4.42 -14.91
C TYR A 50 -10.14 4.77 -15.02
N MET A 51 -10.54 6.04 -15.01
CA MET A 51 -11.96 6.44 -14.99
C MET A 51 -12.76 5.92 -16.19
N ASN A 52 -12.11 5.73 -17.34
CA ASN A 52 -12.73 5.19 -18.55
C ASN A 52 -12.58 3.67 -18.68
N ASN A 53 -11.97 3.00 -17.70
CA ASN A 53 -11.91 1.55 -17.67
C ASN A 53 -13.33 0.98 -17.44
N PRO A 54 -13.76 -0.05 -18.20
CA PRO A 54 -15.09 -0.64 -18.04
C PRO A 54 -15.31 -1.28 -16.65
N ALA A 55 -14.25 -1.62 -15.93
CA ALA A 55 -14.32 -2.11 -14.55
C ALA A 55 -14.40 -0.98 -13.51
N HIS A 56 -14.30 0.30 -13.89
CA HIS A 56 -14.51 1.42 -12.95
C HIS A 56 -16.01 1.58 -12.65
N PHE A 57 -16.39 1.59 -11.37
CA PHE A 57 -17.77 1.76 -10.95
C PHE A 57 -18.27 3.17 -11.25
N ARG A 58 -19.44 3.27 -11.87
CA ARG A 58 -20.06 4.54 -12.25
C ARG A 58 -21.42 4.67 -11.58
N HIS A 59 -21.71 5.86 -11.08
CA HIS A 59 -23.03 6.25 -10.60
C HIS A 59 -23.58 7.34 -11.51
N ASN A 60 -24.73 7.10 -12.14
CA ASN A 60 -25.33 7.99 -13.14
C ASN A 60 -24.30 8.43 -14.22
N ASP A 61 -23.63 7.44 -14.81
CA ASP A 61 -22.55 7.58 -15.80
C ASP A 61 -21.28 8.32 -15.38
N ARG A 62 -21.21 8.80 -14.13
CA ARG A 62 -20.02 9.47 -13.56
C ARG A 62 -19.14 8.47 -12.78
N PRO A 63 -17.81 8.49 -12.93
CA PRO A 63 -16.93 7.58 -12.19
C PRO A 63 -17.00 7.89 -10.70
N LEU A 64 -17.35 6.90 -9.88
CA LEU A 64 -17.41 7.10 -8.43
C LEU A 64 -15.98 7.15 -7.86
N VAL A 65 -15.76 8.05 -6.91
CA VAL A 65 -14.50 8.22 -6.18
C VAL A 65 -14.81 8.52 -4.71
N SER A 66 -13.98 8.02 -3.80
CA SER A 66 -14.09 8.21 -2.36
C SER A 66 -12.71 8.48 -1.74
N THR A 67 -12.71 8.93 -0.49
CA THR A 67 -11.53 9.04 0.37
C THR A 67 -11.80 8.43 1.73
N PHE A 68 -10.75 7.98 2.42
CA PHE A 68 -10.75 7.81 3.86
C PHE A 68 -10.09 9.05 4.46
N GLU A 69 -10.88 9.84 5.19
CA GLU A 69 -10.54 11.17 5.70
C GLU A 69 -10.04 12.14 4.60
N GLY A 70 -9.30 13.17 4.99
CA GLY A 70 -8.82 14.26 4.12
C GLY A 70 -9.71 15.51 4.02
N PRO A 71 -10.51 15.91 5.04
CA PRO A 71 -11.34 17.12 4.95
C PRO A 71 -10.53 18.40 4.78
N GLU A 72 -9.28 18.43 5.25
CA GLU A 72 -8.35 19.56 5.07
C GLU A 72 -8.00 19.80 3.59
N GLN A 73 -8.21 18.81 2.72
CA GLN A 73 -7.96 18.87 1.28
C GLN A 73 -9.26 19.00 0.48
N ALA A 74 -10.38 19.35 1.11
CA ALA A 74 -11.68 19.46 0.44
C ALA A 74 -11.65 20.41 -0.77
N GLU A 75 -10.91 21.52 -0.69
CA GLU A 75 -10.78 22.51 -1.78
C GLU A 75 -10.14 21.94 -3.06
N ASP A 76 -9.25 20.94 -2.94
CA ASP A 76 -8.62 20.29 -4.11
C ASP A 76 -9.66 19.61 -5.01
N TRP A 77 -10.78 19.18 -4.43
CA TRP A 77 -11.80 18.39 -5.11
C TRP A 77 -12.62 19.19 -6.11
N HIS A 78 -12.65 20.53 -6.03
CA HIS A 78 -13.23 21.35 -7.10
C HIS A 78 -12.50 21.08 -8.43
N ASN A 79 -11.18 21.27 -8.43
CA ASN A 79 -10.36 21.07 -9.63
C ASN A 79 -10.25 19.60 -10.05
N ILE A 80 -10.34 18.64 -9.13
CA ILE A 80 -10.35 17.21 -9.46
C ILE A 80 -11.67 16.84 -10.16
N LYS A 81 -12.81 17.30 -9.64
CA LYS A 81 -14.12 17.06 -10.25
C LYS A 81 -14.26 17.76 -11.60
N ASP A 82 -13.78 18.99 -11.74
CA ASP A 82 -13.81 19.71 -13.02
C ASP A 82 -13.06 18.97 -14.13
N LEU A 83 -11.93 18.32 -13.81
CA LEU A 83 -11.16 17.54 -14.77
C LEU A 83 -11.79 16.19 -15.11
N THR A 84 -12.38 15.52 -14.12
CA THR A 84 -12.73 14.08 -14.22
C THR A 84 -14.23 13.82 -14.30
N ASN A 85 -15.05 14.82 -13.98
CA ASN A 85 -16.50 14.72 -13.78
C ASN A 85 -16.89 13.59 -12.80
N CYS A 86 -16.03 13.25 -11.83
CA CYS A 86 -16.26 12.15 -10.91
C CYS A 86 -17.42 12.42 -9.93
N PHE A 87 -18.13 11.37 -9.52
CA PHE A 87 -19.13 11.40 -8.46
C PHE A 87 -18.42 11.16 -7.11
N PHE A 88 -18.33 12.20 -6.29
CA PHE A 88 -17.43 12.20 -5.14
C PHE A 88 -18.16 11.94 -3.81
N VAL A 89 -17.81 10.84 -3.15
CA VAL A 89 -18.44 10.37 -1.89
C VAL A 89 -17.35 10.11 -0.84
N PRO A 90 -16.79 11.15 -0.20
CA PRO A 90 -15.74 10.97 0.81
C PRO A 90 -16.28 10.43 2.14
N ASP A 91 -15.40 9.77 2.89
CA ASP A 91 -15.52 9.69 4.34
C ASP A 91 -14.76 10.84 4.99
N TRP A 92 -15.49 11.77 5.59
CA TRP A 92 -14.99 12.86 6.43
C TRP A 92 -15.60 12.79 7.83
N SER A 93 -15.67 11.58 8.38
CA SER A 93 -16.31 11.32 9.67
C SER A 93 -15.69 12.11 10.83
N SER A 94 -14.40 12.49 10.73
CA SER A 94 -13.74 13.37 11.70
C SER A 94 -14.42 14.75 11.88
N LEU A 95 -15.15 15.25 10.87
CA LEU A 95 -15.94 16.48 10.96
C LEU A 95 -17.38 16.25 11.47
N GLY A 96 -17.88 15.03 11.31
CA GLY A 96 -19.32 14.73 11.38
C GLY A 96 -20.10 15.24 10.17
N ALA A 97 -21.30 14.69 9.95
CA ALA A 97 -22.06 14.86 8.70
C ALA A 97 -22.31 16.31 8.28
N LYS A 98 -22.69 17.19 9.21
CA LYS A 98 -23.03 18.60 8.88
C LYS A 98 -21.82 19.35 8.33
N ALA A 99 -20.73 19.38 9.09
CA ALA A 99 -19.52 20.10 8.69
C ALA A 99 -18.85 19.44 7.47
N ALA A 100 -18.93 18.10 7.34
CA ALA A 100 -18.48 17.40 6.14
C ALA A 100 -19.24 17.85 4.88
N MET A 101 -20.55 18.06 4.96
CA MET A 101 -21.34 18.58 3.83
C MET A 101 -21.07 20.05 3.49
N GLU A 102 -20.54 20.83 4.43
CA GLU A 102 -20.17 22.25 4.24
C GLU A 102 -18.74 22.39 3.70
N ALA A 103 -17.86 21.42 3.95
CA ALA A 103 -16.45 21.45 3.56
C ALA A 103 -16.25 21.57 2.03
N GLY A 104 -15.22 22.33 1.62
CA GLY A 104 -14.94 22.61 0.20
C GLY A 104 -16.14 23.25 -0.50
N GLY A 105 -16.82 24.20 0.15
CA GLY A 105 -18.03 24.82 -0.40
C GLY A 105 -19.15 23.84 -0.78
N GLY A 106 -19.22 22.66 -0.14
CA GLY A 106 -20.19 21.62 -0.45
C GLY A 106 -19.86 20.75 -1.67
N VAL A 107 -18.56 20.59 -1.98
CA VAL A 107 -18.04 19.82 -3.13
C VAL A 107 -18.47 18.34 -3.15
N ALA A 108 -18.79 17.74 -2.00
CA ALA A 108 -19.20 16.34 -1.90
C ALA A 108 -20.58 16.08 -2.54
N ASP A 109 -20.68 15.03 -3.36
CA ASP A 109 -21.93 14.59 -3.99
C ASP A 109 -22.74 13.65 -3.09
N GLY A 110 -22.09 13.03 -2.10
CA GLY A 110 -22.67 12.21 -1.02
C GLY A 110 -21.62 12.02 0.08
N LEU A 111 -21.95 11.27 1.14
CA LEU A 111 -20.97 10.96 2.19
C LEU A 111 -20.97 9.47 2.55
N PHE A 112 -19.77 8.99 2.86
CA PHE A 112 -19.53 7.73 3.57
C PHE A 112 -19.27 8.04 5.05
N SER A 113 -19.73 7.16 5.94
CA SER A 113 -19.47 7.23 7.39
C SER A 113 -18.54 6.11 7.81
N TRP A 114 -17.56 6.38 8.67
CA TRP A 114 -16.69 5.39 9.31
C TRP A 114 -17.23 4.89 10.67
N ALA A 115 -18.41 5.36 11.09
CA ALA A 115 -19.02 5.02 12.37
C ALA A 115 -19.77 3.66 12.31
N ALA A 116 -19.03 2.56 12.18
CA ALA A 116 -19.61 1.22 12.06
C ALA A 116 -19.78 0.46 13.38
N TRP A 117 -19.27 1.01 14.48
CA TRP A 117 -19.14 0.31 15.76
C TRP A 117 -19.79 1.08 16.92
N PRO A 118 -20.34 0.37 17.92
CA PRO A 118 -21.11 0.98 18.99
C PRO A 118 -20.24 1.66 20.04
N TRP A 119 -20.86 2.52 20.84
CA TRP A 119 -20.21 3.21 21.94
C TRP A 119 -20.11 2.32 23.19
N GLY A 120 -18.88 1.97 23.59
CA GLY A 120 -18.62 1.25 24.82
C GLY A 120 -19.38 -0.09 24.86
N PRO A 121 -20.03 -0.46 25.99
CA PRO A 121 -20.73 -1.74 26.12
C PRO A 121 -22.12 -1.77 25.46
N GLN A 122 -22.55 -0.71 24.77
CA GLN A 122 -23.89 -0.64 24.18
C GLN A 122 -24.00 -1.50 22.92
N ASN A 123 -25.22 -1.84 22.50
CA ASN A 123 -25.47 -2.39 21.16
C ASN A 123 -25.38 -1.25 20.13
N MET A 124 -25.31 -1.62 18.86
CA MET A 124 -25.35 -0.63 17.78
C MET A 124 -26.69 0.12 17.74
N ASP A 125 -26.62 1.36 17.28
CA ASP A 125 -27.78 2.22 17.01
C ASP A 125 -27.65 2.89 15.64
N THR A 126 -28.68 3.64 15.26
CA THR A 126 -28.79 4.33 13.97
C THR A 126 -28.75 5.85 14.09
N TYR A 127 -28.34 6.43 15.23
CA TYR A 127 -28.41 7.88 15.41
C TYR A 127 -27.39 8.63 14.56
N VAL A 128 -26.20 8.05 14.39
CA VAL A 128 -25.20 8.60 13.46
C VAL A 128 -25.73 8.50 12.02
N ASP A 129 -26.28 7.34 11.61
CA ASP A 129 -26.88 7.18 10.28
C ASP A 129 -28.00 8.21 10.03
N ALA A 130 -28.88 8.43 11.02
CA ALA A 130 -29.95 9.43 10.95
C ALA A 130 -29.40 10.84 10.73
N SER A 131 -28.29 11.19 11.39
CA SER A 131 -27.65 12.48 11.20
C SER A 131 -27.11 12.66 9.78
N TYR A 132 -26.51 11.61 9.19
CA TYR A 132 -26.05 11.65 7.80
C TYR A 132 -27.22 11.86 6.84
N LEU A 133 -28.30 11.08 6.98
CA LEU A 133 -29.51 11.23 6.16
C LEU A 133 -30.11 12.65 6.26
N GLN A 134 -30.14 13.22 7.47
CA GLN A 134 -30.64 14.57 7.70
C GLN A 134 -29.79 15.62 6.98
N TYR A 135 -28.48 15.61 7.15
CA TYR A 135 -27.60 16.65 6.62
C TYR A 135 -27.25 16.48 5.14
N LEU A 136 -27.34 15.26 4.60
CA LEU A 136 -27.24 15.02 3.17
C LEU A 136 -28.44 15.57 2.39
N ALA A 137 -29.58 15.79 3.06
CA ALA A 137 -30.77 16.43 2.49
C ALA A 137 -31.20 15.81 1.13
N GLY A 138 -31.14 14.48 1.02
CA GLY A 138 -31.48 13.72 -0.19
C GLY A 138 -30.29 13.34 -1.07
N LYS A 139 -29.07 13.80 -0.78
CA LYS A 139 -27.85 13.26 -1.40
C LYS A 139 -27.56 11.82 -0.93
N PRO A 140 -26.86 11.00 -1.74
CA PRO A 140 -26.53 9.62 -1.38
C PRO A 140 -25.75 9.47 -0.06
N TYR A 141 -26.23 8.54 0.77
CA TYR A 141 -25.54 8.07 1.96
C TYR A 141 -24.96 6.68 1.72
N MET A 142 -23.67 6.51 1.99
CA MET A 142 -23.01 5.21 2.04
C MET A 142 -22.87 4.78 3.50
N MET A 143 -23.68 3.80 3.91
CA MET A 143 -23.77 3.32 5.28
C MET A 143 -22.67 2.27 5.58
N PRO A 144 -21.92 2.38 6.68
CA PRO A 144 -20.90 1.40 7.03
C PRO A 144 -21.50 0.16 7.70
N VAL A 145 -20.97 -1.01 7.36
CA VAL A 145 -21.31 -2.28 8.01
C VAL A 145 -20.03 -3.06 8.31
N SER A 146 -19.84 -3.48 9.56
CA SER A 146 -18.63 -4.17 10.01
C SER A 146 -18.99 -5.27 11.00
N PRO A 147 -18.30 -6.43 11.01
CA PRO A 147 -18.62 -7.51 11.95
C PRO A 147 -17.95 -7.36 13.32
N TRP A 148 -16.76 -6.75 13.37
CA TRP A 148 -15.87 -6.78 14.54
C TRP A 148 -14.87 -5.63 14.47
N PHE A 149 -14.16 -5.30 15.55
CA PHE A 149 -12.97 -4.45 15.51
C PHE A 149 -12.03 -4.76 16.67
N TYR A 150 -10.76 -4.98 16.37
CA TYR A 150 -9.70 -5.03 17.38
C TYR A 150 -8.34 -4.79 16.71
N THR A 151 -7.53 -3.95 17.35
CA THR A 151 -6.14 -3.71 16.95
C THR A 151 -5.23 -3.68 18.16
N ASN A 152 -4.00 -4.19 18.00
CA ASN A 152 -2.91 -4.03 18.96
C ASN A 152 -1.58 -3.88 18.20
N LEU A 153 -1.37 -2.65 17.71
CA LEU A 153 -0.22 -2.21 16.94
C LEU A 153 0.38 -0.94 17.59
N PRO A 154 1.07 -1.08 18.75
CA PRO A 154 1.55 0.06 19.52
C PRO A 154 2.52 0.96 18.75
N GLN A 155 3.26 0.42 17.76
CA GLN A 155 4.16 1.25 16.95
C GLN A 155 3.43 2.32 16.13
N TRP A 156 2.11 2.19 15.94
CA TRP A 156 1.24 3.16 15.28
C TRP A 156 0.26 3.83 16.25
N LYS A 157 0.52 3.74 17.56
CA LYS A 157 -0.37 4.25 18.61
C LYS A 157 -1.78 3.65 18.53
N LYS A 158 -1.90 2.40 18.06
CA LYS A 158 -3.17 1.67 17.97
C LYS A 158 -3.23 0.52 18.97
N ASN A 159 -4.17 0.56 19.91
CA ASN A 159 -4.45 -0.54 20.82
C ASN A 159 -5.84 -0.41 21.47
N TRP A 160 -6.90 -0.70 20.71
CA TRP A 160 -8.27 -0.61 21.21
C TRP A 160 -9.19 -1.61 20.51
N LEU A 161 -10.41 -1.73 21.04
CA LEU A 161 -11.52 -2.45 20.44
C LEU A 161 -12.80 -1.63 20.50
N TRP A 162 -13.76 -1.99 19.65
CA TRP A 162 -15.17 -1.66 19.84
C TRP A 162 -15.97 -2.95 19.97
N ARG A 163 -17.17 -2.87 20.55
CA ARG A 163 -17.99 -4.06 20.79
C ARG A 163 -18.44 -4.69 19.48
N GLY A 164 -18.02 -5.93 19.23
CA GLY A 164 -18.44 -6.72 18.07
C GLY A 164 -19.46 -7.82 18.38
N ASP A 165 -19.84 -8.00 19.65
CA ASP A 165 -20.65 -9.11 20.16
C ASP A 165 -21.88 -9.47 19.30
N ASN A 166 -22.77 -8.50 19.04
CA ASN A 166 -23.99 -8.68 18.23
C ASN A 166 -23.92 -7.92 16.89
N LEU A 167 -22.82 -7.18 16.65
CA LEU A 167 -22.75 -6.09 15.68
C LEU A 167 -23.10 -6.52 14.26
N TRP A 168 -22.60 -7.68 13.83
CA TRP A 168 -22.86 -8.17 12.48
C TRP A 168 -24.35 -8.42 12.23
N PHE A 169 -25.07 -8.95 13.22
CA PHE A 169 -26.52 -9.13 13.09
C PHE A 169 -27.23 -7.78 13.13
N ASP A 170 -26.93 -6.95 14.14
CA ASP A 170 -27.60 -5.66 14.37
C ASP A 170 -27.50 -4.74 13.13
N ARG A 171 -26.30 -4.54 12.57
CA ARG A 171 -26.12 -3.68 11.37
C ARG A 171 -26.92 -4.17 10.17
N TRP A 172 -27.00 -5.47 9.92
CA TRP A 172 -27.78 -5.99 8.78
C TRP A 172 -29.30 -5.84 8.97
N GLN A 173 -29.78 -5.79 10.21
CA GLN A 173 -31.17 -5.46 10.52
C GLN A 173 -31.44 -3.95 10.35
N GLU A 174 -30.50 -3.13 10.80
CA GLU A 174 -30.55 -1.67 10.67
C GLU A 174 -30.52 -1.22 9.21
N VAL A 175 -29.71 -1.85 8.34
CA VAL A 175 -29.69 -1.58 6.89
C VAL A 175 -31.08 -1.65 6.27
N GLN A 176 -31.94 -2.56 6.72
CA GLN A 176 -33.31 -2.69 6.21
C GLN A 176 -34.22 -1.52 6.63
N THR A 177 -33.84 -0.78 7.67
CA THR A 177 -34.60 0.36 8.22
C THR A 177 -34.05 1.68 7.73
N VAL A 178 -32.72 1.84 7.73
CA VAL A 178 -32.03 3.02 7.20
C VAL A 178 -32.25 3.14 5.69
N ASP A 179 -32.29 2.00 4.99
CA ASP A 179 -32.44 1.90 3.53
C ASP A 179 -31.53 2.86 2.76
N PRO A 180 -30.20 2.82 3.00
CA PRO A 180 -29.24 3.74 2.38
C PRO A 180 -29.11 3.46 0.88
N GLU A 181 -28.58 4.43 0.13
CA GLU A 181 -28.23 4.24 -1.29
C GLU A 181 -27.19 3.12 -1.45
N TRP A 182 -26.18 3.10 -0.57
CA TRP A 182 -25.15 2.07 -0.56
C TRP A 182 -24.83 1.56 0.84
N VAL A 183 -24.37 0.32 0.90
CA VAL A 183 -23.72 -0.28 2.07
C VAL A 183 -22.25 -0.52 1.74
N GLN A 184 -21.35 0.00 2.57
CA GLN A 184 -19.93 -0.35 2.51
C GLN A 184 -19.58 -1.31 3.64
N ILE A 185 -19.21 -2.54 3.26
CA ILE A 185 -18.68 -3.50 4.22
C ILE A 185 -17.22 -3.13 4.52
N ILE A 186 -16.95 -2.75 5.77
CA ILE A 186 -15.60 -2.49 6.27
C ILE A 186 -15.17 -3.69 7.14
N SER A 187 -14.35 -4.61 6.63
CA SER A 187 -13.67 -4.62 5.32
C SER A 187 -13.52 -6.02 4.73
N TRP A 188 -13.03 -6.11 3.50
CA TRP A 188 -12.65 -7.39 2.91
C TRP A 188 -11.41 -7.99 3.61
N ASN A 189 -10.38 -7.19 3.89
CA ASN A 189 -9.05 -7.74 4.21
C ASN A 189 -8.17 -6.87 5.13
N ASP A 190 -8.75 -6.07 6.01
CA ASP A 190 -7.99 -5.30 7.03
C ASP A 190 -7.56 -6.18 8.22
N TYR A 191 -6.73 -7.19 7.91
CA TYR A 191 -6.07 -8.03 8.90
C TYR A 191 -4.73 -7.43 9.35
N ALA A 192 -3.85 -7.04 8.40
CA ALA A 192 -2.46 -6.56 8.66
C ALA A 192 -1.62 -6.26 7.38
N PHE A 193 -2.21 -5.87 6.24
CA PHE A 193 -1.49 -5.88 4.95
C PHE A 193 -0.42 -4.79 4.82
N SER A 194 -0.76 -3.55 5.17
CA SER A 194 0.19 -2.43 5.17
C SER A 194 0.72 -2.21 6.58
N LEU A 195 1.94 -1.66 6.67
CA LEU A 195 2.68 -1.49 7.93
C LEU A 195 1.83 -0.90 9.06
N SER A 196 0.75 -0.15 8.81
CA SER A 196 -0.13 0.53 9.79
C SER A 196 -1.62 0.08 9.86
N LEU A 197 -2.04 -0.97 9.12
CA LEU A 197 -3.46 -1.33 8.92
C LEU A 197 -3.77 -2.77 9.37
N GLY A 198 -4.04 -2.97 10.66
CA GLY A 198 -4.54 -4.26 11.17
C GLY A 198 -5.59 -4.06 12.25
N GLU A 199 -6.87 -4.25 11.88
CA GLU A 199 -8.02 -3.82 12.67
C GLU A 199 -9.10 -4.91 12.88
N SER A 200 -8.82 -6.14 12.44
CA SER A 200 -9.62 -7.36 12.70
C SER A 200 -11.07 -7.32 12.19
N HIS A 201 -11.43 -6.36 11.34
CA HIS A 201 -12.79 -6.25 10.81
C HIS A 201 -12.97 -6.89 9.42
N TYR A 202 -12.03 -7.75 9.02
CA TYR A 202 -12.03 -8.43 7.72
C TYR A 202 -13.10 -9.53 7.64
N ILE A 203 -13.69 -9.74 6.46
CA ILE A 203 -14.57 -10.88 6.13
C ILE A 203 -13.99 -11.81 5.05
N GLY A 204 -12.84 -11.46 4.47
CA GLY A 204 -12.14 -12.24 3.47
C GLY A 204 -11.22 -13.30 4.09
N PRO A 205 -10.72 -14.25 3.27
CA PRO A 205 -9.77 -15.24 3.74
C PRO A 205 -8.45 -14.60 4.14
N ILE A 206 -7.86 -15.07 5.25
CA ILE A 206 -6.52 -14.67 5.67
C ILE A 206 -5.50 -15.15 4.64
N ARG A 207 -4.60 -14.25 4.22
CA ARG A 207 -3.51 -14.53 3.29
C ARG A 207 -2.19 -14.38 4.03
N ASN A 208 -1.42 -15.45 4.19
CA ASN A 208 -0.18 -15.44 4.99
C ASN A 208 0.86 -14.41 4.50
N ASN A 209 0.94 -14.18 3.19
CA ASN A 209 1.81 -13.17 2.59
C ASN A 209 1.36 -11.72 2.89
N ALA A 210 0.17 -11.55 3.47
CA ALA A 210 -0.47 -10.28 3.72
C ALA A 210 -0.54 -9.92 5.23
N LEU A 211 0.32 -10.55 6.04
CA LEU A 211 0.39 -10.35 7.50
C LEU A 211 1.65 -9.58 7.94
N ALA A 212 2.18 -8.71 7.08
CA ALA A 212 3.46 -8.04 7.34
C ALA A 212 3.44 -7.16 8.60
N ALA A 213 2.33 -6.47 8.89
CA ALA A 213 2.21 -5.60 10.07
C ALA A 213 2.20 -6.38 11.39
N MET A 214 1.86 -7.69 11.37
CA MET A 214 1.89 -8.54 12.56
C MET A 214 3.30 -8.75 13.12
N ARG A 215 4.37 -8.43 12.37
CA ARG A 215 5.76 -8.49 12.86
C ARG A 215 6.04 -7.51 14.01
N SER A 216 5.24 -6.48 14.15
CA SER A 216 5.42 -5.42 15.14
C SER A 216 4.32 -5.41 16.21
N ALA A 217 3.30 -6.26 16.06
CA ALA A 217 2.32 -6.51 17.11
C ALA A 217 2.97 -7.26 18.28
N PRO A 218 2.52 -7.06 19.53
CA PRO A 218 3.01 -7.83 20.68
C PRO A 218 2.77 -9.35 20.55
N PHE A 219 1.72 -9.72 19.81
CA PHE A 219 1.44 -11.07 19.37
C PHE A 219 0.59 -11.04 18.09
N ASN A 220 0.60 -12.13 17.32
CA ASN A 220 -0.21 -12.23 16.10
C ASN A 220 -1.67 -12.54 16.45
N PHE A 221 -2.48 -11.51 16.64
CA PHE A 221 -3.91 -11.63 16.99
C PHE A 221 -4.81 -12.09 15.84
N VAL A 222 -4.28 -12.17 14.61
CA VAL A 222 -4.98 -12.68 13.42
C VAL A 222 -4.72 -14.18 13.19
N ASN A 223 -3.66 -14.74 13.79
CA ASN A 223 -3.31 -16.13 13.60
C ASN A 223 -4.45 -17.06 14.04
N ASN A 224 -4.88 -17.94 13.12
CA ASN A 224 -6.00 -18.85 13.33
C ASN A 224 -7.31 -18.14 13.76
N MET A 225 -7.58 -16.95 13.23
CA MET A 225 -8.86 -16.22 13.40
C MET A 225 -9.62 -16.11 12.08
N PRO A 226 -10.17 -17.21 11.54
CA PRO A 226 -10.94 -17.16 10.31
C PRO A 226 -12.22 -16.34 10.52
N HIS A 227 -12.49 -15.40 9.60
CA HIS A 227 -13.69 -14.55 9.60
C HIS A 227 -14.57 -14.77 8.36
N ASP A 228 -14.16 -15.64 7.45
CA ASP A 228 -14.83 -15.86 6.17
C ASP A 228 -16.24 -16.45 6.31
N ALA A 229 -16.51 -17.12 7.42
CA ALA A 229 -17.85 -17.62 7.78
C ALA A 229 -18.89 -16.50 8.00
N TRP A 230 -18.49 -15.25 8.28
CA TRP A 230 -19.45 -14.14 8.32
C TRP A 230 -20.09 -13.84 6.96
N ARG A 231 -19.49 -14.30 5.85
CA ARG A 231 -20.04 -14.13 4.50
C ARG A 231 -21.19 -15.09 4.18
N THR A 232 -21.38 -16.13 4.98
CA THR A 232 -22.24 -17.27 4.65
C THR A 232 -23.70 -16.89 4.43
N PHE A 233 -24.24 -15.95 5.22
CA PHE A 233 -25.63 -15.50 5.09
C PHE A 233 -25.76 -14.11 4.46
N LEU A 234 -24.66 -13.52 3.99
CA LEU A 234 -24.69 -12.25 3.26
C LEU A 234 -25.60 -12.27 2.04
N PRO A 235 -25.65 -13.34 1.21
CA PRO A 235 -26.54 -13.34 0.05
C PRO A 235 -28.00 -13.06 0.40
N THR A 236 -28.52 -13.68 1.47
CA THR A 236 -29.89 -13.44 1.95
C THR A 236 -30.07 -12.01 2.47
N ALA A 237 -29.13 -11.51 3.27
CA ALA A 237 -29.21 -10.15 3.81
C ALA A 237 -29.14 -9.06 2.70
N ILE A 238 -28.27 -9.27 1.71
CA ILE A 238 -28.10 -8.40 0.54
C ILE A 238 -29.35 -8.45 -0.36
N ASP A 239 -29.93 -9.62 -0.61
CA ASP A 239 -31.16 -9.75 -1.39
C ASP A 239 -32.34 -9.05 -0.68
N LEU A 240 -32.45 -9.20 0.65
CA LEU A 240 -33.45 -8.48 1.43
C LEU A 240 -33.27 -6.96 1.35
N TYR A 241 -32.05 -6.46 1.38
CA TYR A 241 -31.78 -5.04 1.22
C TYR A 241 -32.11 -4.53 -0.19
N THR A 242 -31.54 -5.18 -1.22
CA THR A 242 -31.58 -4.69 -2.61
C THR A 242 -32.89 -5.00 -3.34
N LYS A 243 -33.56 -6.11 -3.02
CA LYS A 243 -34.79 -6.58 -3.71
C LYS A 243 -36.02 -6.57 -2.82
N LYS A 244 -35.86 -6.33 -1.51
CA LYS A 244 -36.91 -6.48 -0.47
C LYS A 244 -37.48 -7.91 -0.37
N THR A 245 -36.83 -8.87 -1.01
CA THR A 245 -37.21 -10.29 -1.04
C THR A 245 -35.96 -11.14 -1.17
N ALA A 246 -35.96 -12.30 -0.52
CA ALA A 246 -34.87 -13.28 -0.64
C ALA A 246 -35.45 -14.70 -0.61
N THR A 247 -34.64 -15.69 -1.01
CA THR A 247 -35.00 -17.11 -0.88
C THR A 247 -33.96 -17.81 -0.03
N VAL A 248 -34.38 -18.37 1.10
CA VAL A 248 -33.56 -19.27 1.89
C VAL A 248 -33.45 -20.58 1.13
N THR A 249 -32.27 -20.86 0.60
CA THR A 249 -31.95 -22.09 -0.15
C THR A 249 -31.21 -23.12 0.70
N LYS A 250 -30.57 -22.66 1.78
CA LYS A 250 -29.79 -23.51 2.68
C LYS A 250 -29.93 -23.02 4.12
N GLU A 251 -30.12 -23.96 5.04
CA GLU A 251 -30.16 -23.68 6.47
C GLU A 251 -28.76 -23.83 7.09
N GLY A 252 -28.53 -23.16 8.21
CA GLY A 252 -27.27 -23.31 8.94
C GLY A 252 -27.11 -22.29 10.05
N VAL A 253 -25.93 -22.30 10.67
CA VAL A 253 -25.51 -21.36 11.71
C VAL A 253 -24.10 -20.86 11.43
N VAL A 254 -23.89 -19.56 11.67
CA VAL A 254 -22.58 -18.92 11.81
C VAL A 254 -22.45 -18.54 13.27
N TYR A 255 -21.30 -18.80 13.88
CA TYR A 255 -21.06 -18.55 15.29
C TYR A 255 -19.66 -18.01 15.53
N TRP A 256 -19.52 -17.14 16.53
CA TRP A 256 -18.25 -16.51 16.86
C TRP A 256 -18.09 -16.31 18.36
N TYR A 257 -16.83 -16.29 18.79
CA TYR A 257 -16.43 -16.06 20.18
C TYR A 257 -14.94 -15.74 20.24
N ARG A 258 -14.52 -15.13 21.35
CA ARG A 258 -13.09 -14.96 21.66
C ARG A 258 -12.51 -16.29 22.16
N PRO A 259 -11.29 -16.66 21.76
CA PRO A 259 -10.65 -17.91 22.19
C PRO A 259 -10.25 -17.89 23.68
N ASN A 260 -10.25 -16.72 24.32
CA ASN A 260 -9.88 -16.54 25.71
C ASN A 260 -11.02 -15.85 26.49
N PRO A 261 -11.35 -16.31 27.71
CA PRO A 261 -12.16 -15.52 28.63
C PRO A 261 -11.53 -14.14 28.88
N ARG A 262 -12.36 -13.11 29.05
CA ARG A 262 -11.89 -11.71 29.21
C ARG A 262 -10.99 -11.48 30.42
N SER A 263 -11.05 -12.35 31.43
CA SER A 263 -10.24 -12.29 32.65
C SER A 263 -9.13 -13.35 32.70
N ALA A 264 -8.87 -14.06 31.60
CA ALA A 264 -7.90 -15.15 31.60
C ALA A 264 -6.44 -14.68 31.74
N CYS A 265 -6.12 -13.56 31.09
CA CYS A 265 -4.76 -13.02 30.97
C CYS A 265 -4.78 -11.49 31.07
N SER A 266 -3.61 -10.87 30.93
CA SER A 266 -3.52 -9.41 30.77
C SER A 266 -4.39 -8.93 29.60
N ASP A 267 -4.99 -7.75 29.75
CA ASP A 267 -5.76 -7.08 28.71
C ASP A 267 -4.88 -6.54 27.56
N GLY A 268 -3.55 -6.66 27.67
CA GLY A 268 -2.60 -6.20 26.66
C GLY A 268 -2.53 -4.68 26.55
N LEU A 269 -2.95 -3.95 27.60
CA LEU A 269 -3.17 -2.50 27.62
C LEU A 269 -4.26 -2.02 26.66
N THR A 270 -5.03 -2.94 26.07
CA THR A 270 -6.15 -2.60 25.18
C THR A 270 -7.22 -1.84 25.95
N THR A 271 -7.82 -0.84 25.29
CA THR A 271 -9.00 -0.11 25.79
C THR A 271 -10.22 -0.49 24.96
N GLY A 272 -11.40 -0.47 25.59
CA GLY A 272 -12.66 -0.36 24.85
C GLY A 272 -12.88 1.10 24.48
N ASN A 273 -13.15 1.40 23.21
CA ASN A 273 -13.03 2.74 22.63
C ASN A 273 -11.61 3.33 22.75
N THR A 274 -11.38 4.51 22.17
CA THR A 274 -10.07 5.19 22.19
C THR A 274 -10.19 6.70 22.34
N ALA A 275 -9.33 7.29 23.17
CA ALA A 275 -9.22 8.75 23.31
C ALA A 275 -8.77 9.43 22.00
N SER A 276 -8.08 8.71 21.09
CA SER A 276 -7.68 9.24 19.78
C SER A 276 -8.86 9.57 18.86
N GLN A 277 -10.03 8.97 19.12
CA GLN A 277 -11.30 9.28 18.46
C GLN A 277 -12.18 10.22 19.31
N LEU A 278 -11.57 10.89 20.31
CA LEU A 278 -12.24 11.77 21.27
C LEU A 278 -13.35 11.07 22.08
N GLN A 279 -13.24 9.75 22.23
CA GLN A 279 -14.19 8.91 22.97
C GLN A 279 -13.69 8.68 24.40
N ILE A 280 -14.64 8.48 25.31
CA ILE A 280 -14.35 7.93 26.63
C ILE A 280 -13.87 6.49 26.46
N GLU A 281 -12.73 6.16 27.07
CA GLU A 281 -12.18 4.80 27.13
C GLU A 281 -12.81 4.00 28.28
N PHE A 282 -13.02 2.72 28.03
CA PHE A 282 -13.58 1.74 28.94
C PHE A 282 -12.59 0.60 29.16
N PRO A 283 -12.66 -0.11 30.30
CA PRO A 283 -12.03 -1.41 30.43
C PRO A 283 -12.55 -2.36 29.34
N PRO A 284 -11.70 -3.04 28.56
CA PRO A 284 -12.15 -3.88 27.44
C PRO A 284 -13.03 -5.05 27.92
N ALA A 285 -12.83 -5.51 29.16
CA ALA A 285 -13.67 -6.54 29.77
C ALA A 285 -15.11 -6.06 30.04
N GLU A 286 -15.38 -4.76 30.19
CA GLU A 286 -16.75 -4.24 30.30
C GLU A 286 -17.43 -4.16 28.94
N VAL A 287 -16.65 -3.98 27.86
CA VAL A 287 -17.14 -3.84 26.49
C VAL A 287 -17.44 -5.19 25.84
N MET A 288 -16.60 -6.21 26.08
CA MET A 288 -16.71 -7.52 25.40
C MET A 288 -17.27 -8.60 26.32
N GLY A 289 -18.33 -9.29 25.87
CA GLY A 289 -18.96 -10.40 26.58
C GLY A 289 -18.18 -11.73 26.49
N ASP A 290 -18.26 -12.54 27.55
CA ASP A 290 -17.78 -13.94 27.56
C ASP A 290 -18.91 -14.88 27.11
N SER A 291 -19.18 -14.93 25.80
CA SER A 291 -20.26 -15.73 25.21
C SER A 291 -19.92 -16.28 23.83
N VAL A 292 -20.56 -17.38 23.46
CA VAL A 292 -20.64 -17.87 22.09
C VAL A 292 -21.86 -17.23 21.44
N PHE A 293 -21.63 -16.32 20.51
CA PHE A 293 -22.67 -15.64 19.75
C PHE A 293 -22.94 -16.41 18.45
N TYR A 294 -24.18 -16.35 17.96
CA TYR A 294 -24.55 -17.06 16.75
C TYR A 294 -25.71 -16.40 16.01
N THR A 295 -25.67 -16.53 14.68
CA THR A 295 -26.77 -16.21 13.78
C THR A 295 -27.12 -17.45 12.97
N ALA A 296 -28.39 -17.84 12.93
CA ALA A 296 -28.87 -18.98 12.18
C ALA A 296 -29.83 -18.56 11.06
N GLN A 297 -29.61 -19.06 9.85
CA GLN A 297 -30.54 -18.92 8.74
C GLN A 297 -31.44 -20.15 8.68
N LEU A 298 -32.75 -19.96 8.86
CA LEU A 298 -33.71 -21.05 8.98
C LEU A 298 -34.95 -20.82 8.12
N SER A 299 -35.45 -21.88 7.51
CA SER A 299 -36.73 -21.92 6.78
C SER A 299 -37.94 -22.08 7.71
N SER A 300 -37.71 -22.57 8.93
CA SER A 300 -38.67 -22.72 10.03
C SER A 300 -37.90 -22.85 11.35
N SER A 301 -38.56 -22.56 12.47
CA SER A 301 -37.93 -22.59 13.81
C SER A 301 -37.15 -23.86 14.08
N ALA A 302 -35.97 -23.70 14.69
CA ALA A 302 -35.11 -24.78 15.17
C ALA A 302 -34.59 -24.43 16.57
N THR A 303 -34.11 -25.44 17.29
CA THR A 303 -33.43 -25.28 18.57
C THR A 303 -31.93 -25.28 18.35
N ILE A 304 -31.20 -24.50 19.14
CA ILE A 304 -29.74 -24.50 19.13
C ILE A 304 -29.21 -24.98 20.49
N THR A 305 -28.14 -25.76 20.45
CA THR A 305 -27.41 -26.23 21.63
C THR A 305 -25.94 -25.88 21.45
N VAL A 306 -25.33 -25.32 22.49
CA VAL A 306 -23.89 -25.01 22.53
C VAL A 306 -23.26 -25.84 23.63
N SER A 307 -22.26 -26.65 23.27
CA SER A 307 -21.44 -27.41 24.23
C SER A 307 -20.07 -26.76 24.37
N ILE A 308 -19.67 -26.46 25.61
CA ILE A 308 -18.34 -25.90 25.93
C ILE A 308 -17.66 -26.85 26.90
N GLY A 309 -16.52 -27.43 26.49
CA GLY A 309 -15.79 -28.39 27.32
C GLY A 309 -16.59 -29.66 27.65
N GLY A 310 -17.52 -30.05 26.77
CA GLY A 310 -18.40 -31.21 26.95
C GLY A 310 -19.72 -30.91 27.68
N VAL A 311 -19.88 -29.73 28.27
CA VAL A 311 -21.13 -29.33 28.93
C VAL A 311 -22.07 -28.66 27.92
N SER A 312 -23.20 -29.30 27.63
CA SER A 312 -24.21 -28.80 26.68
C SER A 312 -25.23 -27.89 27.35
N VAL A 313 -25.49 -26.73 26.73
CA VAL A 313 -26.47 -25.74 27.16
C VAL A 313 -27.41 -25.45 25.98
N ALA A 314 -28.72 -25.51 26.22
CA ALA A 314 -29.70 -25.04 25.24
C ALA A 314 -29.56 -23.52 25.08
N GLY A 315 -29.35 -23.06 23.85
CA GLY A 315 -29.24 -21.64 23.56
C GLY A 315 -30.60 -20.95 23.49
N THR A 316 -30.57 -19.64 23.65
CA THR A 316 -31.74 -18.77 23.53
C THR A 316 -31.69 -17.94 22.25
N TRP A 317 -32.84 -17.60 21.69
CA TRP A 317 -32.95 -16.63 20.60
C TRP A 317 -33.26 -15.26 21.20
N SER A 318 -32.34 -14.29 21.08
CA SER A 318 -32.63 -12.89 21.38
C SER A 318 -33.50 -12.26 20.31
N ASP A 319 -33.34 -12.74 19.07
CA ASP A 319 -34.03 -12.23 17.89
C ASP A 319 -34.58 -13.39 17.07
N VAL A 320 -35.87 -13.30 16.78
CA VAL A 320 -36.63 -14.26 15.99
C VAL A 320 -37.28 -13.50 14.83
N PRO A 321 -37.07 -13.93 13.57
CA PRO A 321 -37.67 -13.28 12.42
C PRO A 321 -39.19 -13.45 12.41
N ALA A 322 -39.90 -12.41 11.98
CA ALA A 322 -41.36 -12.47 11.85
C ALA A 322 -41.77 -13.61 10.89
N GLY A 323 -42.76 -14.41 11.28
CA GLY A 323 -43.21 -15.57 10.50
C GLY A 323 -42.33 -16.83 10.64
N GLY A 324 -41.28 -16.80 11.48
CA GLY A 324 -40.50 -17.99 11.86
C GLY A 324 -39.49 -18.48 10.82
N ALA A 325 -39.29 -17.76 9.72
CA ALA A 325 -38.27 -18.04 8.72
C ALA A 325 -37.40 -16.79 8.49
N GLY A 326 -36.10 -16.97 8.35
CA GLY A 326 -35.13 -15.88 8.19
C GLY A 326 -33.91 -16.05 9.09
N LEU A 327 -33.33 -14.92 9.48
CA LEU A 327 -32.16 -14.86 10.36
C LEU A 327 -32.61 -14.79 11.82
N TYR A 328 -32.17 -15.76 12.61
CA TYR A 328 -32.29 -15.81 14.06
C TYR A 328 -30.95 -15.41 14.68
N HIS A 329 -30.97 -14.76 15.85
CA HIS A 329 -29.75 -14.40 16.58
C HIS A 329 -29.85 -14.72 18.06
N GLY A 330 -28.72 -15.00 18.69
CA GLY A 330 -28.65 -15.27 20.12
C GLY A 330 -27.24 -15.61 20.59
N ASN A 331 -27.14 -16.00 21.86
CA ASN A 331 -25.87 -16.37 22.46
C ASN A 331 -26.01 -17.42 23.58
N VAL A 332 -24.89 -18.01 23.96
CA VAL A 332 -24.71 -18.80 25.19
C VAL A 332 -23.48 -18.31 25.93
N THR A 333 -23.65 -17.90 27.19
CA THR A 333 -22.54 -17.44 28.03
C THR A 333 -21.54 -18.56 28.32
N PHE A 334 -20.25 -18.24 28.39
CA PHE A 334 -19.22 -19.21 28.81
C PHE A 334 -19.51 -19.75 30.21
N ASN A 335 -19.94 -18.88 31.13
CA ASN A 335 -20.20 -19.17 32.54
C ASN A 335 -19.01 -19.90 33.21
N GLY A 336 -17.80 -19.38 32.98
CA GLY A 336 -16.55 -19.95 33.49
C GLY A 336 -16.05 -21.22 32.78
N ARG A 337 -16.77 -21.72 31.77
CA ARG A 337 -16.39 -22.94 31.05
C ARG A 337 -15.30 -22.67 30.01
N THR A 338 -14.40 -23.63 29.87
CA THR A 338 -13.33 -23.68 28.87
C THR A 338 -13.33 -25.04 28.17
N GLY A 339 -12.70 -25.13 27.01
CA GLY A 339 -12.58 -26.36 26.22
C GLY A 339 -13.22 -26.22 24.83
N SER A 340 -13.35 -27.35 24.14
CA SER A 340 -13.90 -27.41 22.77
C SER A 340 -15.33 -26.85 22.73
N VAL A 341 -15.61 -26.02 21.72
CA VAL A 341 -16.93 -25.43 21.47
C VAL A 341 -17.62 -26.18 20.34
N LYS A 342 -18.73 -26.86 20.62
CA LYS A 342 -19.57 -27.50 19.59
C LYS A 342 -20.92 -26.79 19.54
N VAL A 343 -21.32 -26.35 18.36
CA VAL A 343 -22.64 -25.75 18.11
C VAL A 343 -23.47 -26.73 17.29
N THR A 344 -24.71 -26.95 17.71
CA THR A 344 -25.63 -27.91 17.09
C THR A 344 -26.99 -27.26 16.89
N LEU A 345 -27.47 -27.23 15.64
CA LEU A 345 -28.84 -26.93 15.28
C LEU A 345 -29.64 -28.23 15.17
N SER A 346 -30.83 -28.25 15.78
CA SER A 346 -31.73 -29.40 15.75
C SER A 346 -33.17 -28.99 15.50
N ARG A 347 -33.94 -29.86 14.85
CA ARG A 347 -35.39 -29.73 14.67
C ARG A 347 -36.06 -31.06 14.93
N SER A 348 -37.11 -31.04 15.74
CA SER A 348 -37.85 -32.25 16.14
C SER A 348 -36.96 -33.35 16.73
N GLY A 349 -35.89 -32.95 17.45
CA GLY A 349 -34.92 -33.87 18.05
C GLY A 349 -33.82 -34.38 17.11
N SER A 350 -33.89 -34.11 15.81
CA SER A 350 -32.86 -34.48 14.83
C SER A 350 -31.88 -33.34 14.58
N GLU A 351 -30.58 -33.66 14.52
CA GLU A 351 -29.53 -32.71 14.14
C GLU A 351 -29.67 -32.30 12.67
N ILE A 352 -29.72 -30.99 12.40
CA ILE A 352 -29.74 -30.41 11.05
C ILE A 352 -28.32 -30.04 10.61
N ALA A 353 -27.57 -29.41 11.50
CA ALA A 353 -26.20 -28.96 11.24
C ALA A 353 -25.42 -28.89 12.55
N SER A 354 -24.16 -29.31 12.54
CA SER A 354 -23.26 -29.12 13.66
C SER A 354 -21.83 -28.87 13.21
N SER A 355 -21.09 -28.14 14.03
CA SER A 355 -19.67 -27.85 13.82
C SER A 355 -18.99 -27.67 15.16
N THR A 356 -17.70 -28.02 15.19
CA THR A 356 -16.82 -27.83 16.34
C THR A 356 -15.80 -26.75 15.99
N GLY A 357 -15.75 -25.70 16.81
CA GLY A 357 -14.77 -24.63 16.67
C GLY A 357 -13.52 -24.86 17.51
N THR A 358 -12.67 -23.83 17.53
CA THR A 358 -11.49 -23.80 18.41
C THR A 358 -11.87 -23.93 19.89
N SER A 359 -10.94 -24.36 20.73
CA SER A 359 -11.19 -24.44 22.17
C SER A 359 -11.10 -23.06 22.81
N ILE A 360 -12.02 -22.76 23.73
CA ILE A 360 -11.87 -21.64 24.67
C ILE A 360 -10.81 -22.05 25.69
N THR A 361 -9.77 -21.24 25.87
CA THR A 361 -8.67 -21.55 26.79
C THR A 361 -8.33 -20.36 27.66
N SER A 362 -7.94 -20.61 28.91
CA SER A 362 -7.34 -19.60 29.79
C SER A 362 -5.82 -19.45 29.59
N SER A 363 -5.23 -20.22 28.66
CA SER A 363 -3.80 -20.18 28.37
C SER A 363 -3.50 -19.12 27.32
N CYS A 364 -2.97 -17.99 27.76
CA CYS A 364 -2.54 -16.88 26.92
C CYS A 364 -1.45 -16.04 27.60
N SER A 365 -0.69 -15.27 26.82
CA SER A 365 0.15 -14.19 27.36
C SER A 365 -0.66 -12.90 27.54
N SER A 366 -1.56 -12.62 26.60
CA SER A 366 -2.54 -11.54 26.63
C SER A 366 -3.84 -12.04 26.00
N VAL A 367 -4.97 -11.49 26.45
CA VAL A 367 -6.28 -11.83 25.88
C VAL A 367 -6.28 -11.45 24.40
N ASN A 368 -6.57 -12.41 23.52
CA ASN A 368 -6.86 -12.07 22.13
C ASN A 368 -8.32 -11.59 22.05
N TRP A 369 -8.50 -10.29 21.83
CA TRP A 369 -9.80 -9.67 21.66
C TRP A 369 -10.39 -9.84 20.25
N ASN A 370 -9.66 -10.49 19.33
CA ASN A 370 -10.20 -10.91 18.05
C ASN A 370 -11.16 -12.11 18.20
N ALA A 371 -12.08 -12.28 17.25
CA ALA A 371 -13.03 -13.37 17.23
C ALA A 371 -12.53 -14.55 16.40
N TRP A 372 -12.83 -15.77 16.85
CA TRP A 372 -12.82 -16.95 16.00
C TRP A 372 -14.22 -17.14 15.43
N VAL A 373 -14.36 -17.32 14.11
CA VAL A 373 -15.67 -17.46 13.45
C VAL A 373 -15.76 -18.83 12.77
N GLY A 374 -16.84 -19.55 13.06
CA GLY A 374 -17.15 -20.84 12.47
C GLY A 374 -18.55 -20.87 11.87
N GLN A 375 -18.82 -21.97 11.16
CA GLN A 375 -20.13 -22.22 10.59
C GLN A 375 -20.46 -23.71 10.56
N ALA A 376 -21.75 -24.00 10.47
CA ALA A 376 -22.30 -25.30 10.12
C ALA A 376 -23.46 -25.10 9.15
N LEU A 377 -23.47 -25.83 8.04
CA LEU A 377 -24.55 -25.79 7.06
C LEU A 377 -25.29 -27.12 7.04
N ALA A 378 -26.60 -27.07 6.86
CA ALA A 378 -27.41 -28.26 6.64
C ALA A 378 -26.99 -28.97 5.35
N SER A 379 -27.10 -30.30 5.32
CA SER A 379 -26.87 -31.09 4.11
C SER A 379 -28.01 -30.92 3.09
N GLY A 380 -29.25 -30.81 3.58
CA GLY A 380 -30.45 -30.61 2.75
C GLY A 380 -30.56 -29.20 2.19
N SER A 381 -31.12 -29.09 0.99
CA SER A 381 -31.62 -27.84 0.44
C SER A 381 -33.05 -27.56 0.93
N VAL A 382 -33.39 -26.29 1.02
CA VAL A 382 -34.74 -25.81 1.33
C VAL A 382 -35.14 -24.77 0.29
N SER A 383 -36.41 -24.41 0.24
CA SER A 383 -36.87 -23.27 -0.55
C SER A 383 -37.93 -22.52 0.25
N LYS A 384 -37.53 -21.41 0.85
CA LYS A 384 -38.44 -20.55 1.62
C LYS A 384 -38.23 -19.09 1.22
N SER A 385 -39.24 -18.51 0.59
CA SER A 385 -39.26 -17.09 0.25
C SER A 385 -39.46 -16.23 1.50
N LEU A 386 -38.67 -15.17 1.59
CA LEU A 386 -38.74 -14.10 2.56
C LEU A 386 -39.15 -12.81 1.84
N SER A 387 -39.94 -11.97 2.49
CA SER A 387 -40.37 -10.69 1.94
C SER A 387 -40.43 -9.65 3.05
N LEU A 388 -39.79 -8.51 2.80
CA LEU A 388 -39.90 -7.30 3.62
C LEU A 388 -40.92 -6.30 3.04
N LYS A 389 -41.60 -6.63 1.94
CA LYS A 389 -42.68 -5.81 1.39
C LYS A 389 -43.77 -5.61 2.45
N ASN A 390 -44.17 -4.36 2.67
CA ASN A 390 -45.13 -3.94 3.70
C ASN A 390 -44.73 -4.26 5.14
N SER A 391 -43.46 -4.64 5.38
CA SER A 391 -42.94 -4.75 6.74
C SER A 391 -42.74 -3.36 7.32
N VAL A 392 -43.12 -3.19 8.58
CA VAL A 392 -42.86 -2.00 9.39
C VAL A 392 -41.95 -2.38 10.54
N CYS A 393 -41.42 -1.39 11.26
CA CYS A 393 -40.83 -1.69 12.56
C CYS A 393 -41.90 -2.28 13.48
N VAL A 394 -41.56 -3.31 14.26
CA VAL A 394 -42.46 -3.96 15.23
C VAL A 394 -41.84 -4.10 16.61
N ARG A 395 -40.57 -3.69 16.75
CA ARG A 395 -39.82 -3.60 18.00
C ARG A 395 -38.72 -2.59 17.83
N GLY A 396 -38.66 -1.60 18.72
CA GLY A 396 -37.63 -0.58 18.70
C GLY A 396 -37.29 -0.09 20.10
N THR A 397 -36.27 0.76 20.16
CA THR A 397 -35.76 1.39 21.38
C THR A 397 -35.36 2.83 21.10
N GLY A 398 -35.03 3.58 22.15
CA GLY A 398 -34.61 4.98 22.10
C GLY A 398 -33.56 5.28 23.17
N ALA A 399 -32.87 6.40 23.05
CA ALA A 399 -31.90 6.85 24.05
C ALA A 399 -32.62 7.48 25.27
N ASN A 400 -32.13 7.23 26.49
CA ASN A 400 -32.64 7.88 27.70
C ASN A 400 -34.20 7.82 27.82
N ASP A 401 -34.85 8.96 28.07
CA ASP A 401 -36.31 9.08 28.19
C ASP A 401 -37.07 8.78 26.88
N PHE A 402 -36.40 8.64 25.73
CA PHE A 402 -37.01 8.18 24.48
C PHE A 402 -37.29 6.67 24.49
N ALA A 403 -36.58 5.88 25.30
CA ALA A 403 -36.71 4.42 25.30
C ALA A 403 -38.17 3.92 25.41
N PRO A 404 -38.96 4.31 26.43
CA PRO A 404 -40.34 3.84 26.56
C PRO A 404 -41.25 4.35 25.42
N LEU A 405 -41.04 5.59 24.96
CA LEU A 405 -41.78 6.17 23.84
C LEU A 405 -41.53 5.39 22.55
N CYS A 406 -40.26 5.12 22.23
CA CYS A 406 -39.84 4.38 21.05
C CYS A 406 -40.27 2.92 21.10
N THR A 407 -40.19 2.26 22.26
CA THR A 407 -40.70 0.88 22.40
C THR A 407 -42.17 0.79 22.00
N PHE A 408 -43.01 1.70 22.48
CA PHE A 408 -44.44 1.73 22.12
C PHE A 408 -44.65 2.13 20.65
N ALA A 409 -44.03 3.22 20.21
CA ALA A 409 -44.22 3.76 18.87
C ALA A 409 -43.79 2.74 17.78
N CYS A 410 -42.59 2.20 17.93
CA CYS A 410 -42.01 1.25 16.98
C CYS A 410 -42.74 -0.10 16.99
N GLU A 411 -43.43 -0.47 18.08
CA GLU A 411 -44.29 -1.66 18.10
C GLU A 411 -45.46 -1.57 17.10
N TYR A 412 -45.95 -0.35 16.88
CA TYR A 412 -47.09 -0.04 16.02
C TYR A 412 -46.70 0.55 14.66
N GLY A 413 -45.42 0.43 14.27
CA GLY A 413 -44.95 0.83 12.94
C GLY A 413 -44.50 2.29 12.81
N TYR A 414 -44.68 3.13 13.84
CA TYR A 414 -44.15 4.49 13.86
C TYR A 414 -42.80 4.52 14.58
N CYS A 415 -41.71 4.42 13.83
CA CYS A 415 -40.36 4.38 14.39
C CYS A 415 -39.47 5.46 13.73
N PRO A 416 -39.53 6.71 14.19
CA PRO A 416 -38.78 7.80 13.58
C PRO A 416 -37.27 7.62 13.82
N ILE A 417 -36.50 7.42 12.74
CA ILE A 417 -35.06 7.12 12.81
C ILE A 417 -34.23 8.19 13.54
N GLY A 418 -34.69 9.46 13.53
CA GLY A 418 -34.04 10.55 14.25
C GLY A 418 -34.20 10.51 15.77
N ALA A 419 -35.05 9.63 16.31
CA ALA A 419 -35.27 9.50 17.75
C ALA A 419 -35.27 8.04 18.26
N CYS A 420 -35.54 7.08 17.37
CA CYS A 420 -35.70 5.66 17.70
C CYS A 420 -34.84 4.78 16.80
N THR A 421 -34.40 3.65 17.35
CA THR A 421 -33.71 2.57 16.64
C THR A 421 -34.66 1.39 16.46
N CYS A 422 -34.85 0.95 15.22
CA CYS A 422 -35.65 -0.24 14.94
C CYS A 422 -34.81 -1.51 15.13
N LEU A 423 -35.26 -2.40 16.01
CA LEU A 423 -34.57 -3.66 16.33
C LEU A 423 -35.12 -4.85 15.53
N ALA A 424 -36.38 -4.78 15.09
CA ALA A 424 -36.96 -5.80 14.23
C ALA A 424 -38.08 -5.26 13.35
N ARG A 425 -38.14 -5.77 12.12
CA ARG A 425 -39.20 -5.53 11.16
C ARG A 425 -40.15 -6.72 11.08
N GLY A 426 -41.43 -6.44 10.81
CA GLY A 426 -42.47 -7.46 10.72
C GLY A 426 -43.77 -6.91 10.14
N PRO A 427 -44.83 -7.73 10.08
CA PRO A 427 -46.14 -7.27 9.63
C PRO A 427 -46.70 -6.21 10.57
N GLN A 428 -47.39 -5.21 10.02
CA GLN A 428 -48.06 -4.17 10.77
C GLN A 428 -49.00 -4.79 11.83
N LYS A 429 -48.75 -4.48 13.10
CA LYS A 429 -49.66 -4.86 14.18
C LYS A 429 -50.94 -4.05 14.09
N LYS A 430 -52.05 -4.65 14.55
CA LYS A 430 -53.32 -3.95 14.68
C LYS A 430 -53.15 -2.77 15.65
N LEU A 431 -53.42 -1.56 15.18
CA LEU A 431 -53.34 -0.35 15.98
C LEU A 431 -54.41 -0.37 17.10
N PRO A 432 -54.09 0.15 18.30
CA PRO A 432 -55.10 0.45 19.32
C PRO A 432 -56.14 1.47 18.78
N PRO A 433 -57.34 1.52 19.37
CA PRO A 433 -58.31 2.56 19.04
C PRO A 433 -57.75 3.95 19.31
N TYR A 434 -57.97 4.87 18.38
CA TYR A 434 -57.61 6.27 18.57
C TYR A 434 -58.38 6.88 19.73
N THR A 435 -57.68 7.57 20.62
CA THR A 435 -58.26 8.27 21.76
C THR A 435 -58.63 9.72 21.43
N GLY A 436 -58.11 10.26 20.32
CA GLY A 436 -58.31 11.65 19.92
C GLY A 436 -57.53 12.66 20.76
N VAL A 437 -56.62 12.19 21.63
CA VAL A 437 -55.79 13.05 22.47
C VAL A 437 -54.68 13.66 21.62
N THR A 438 -54.67 14.99 21.52
CA THR A 438 -53.52 15.74 21.02
C THR A 438 -52.54 15.96 22.18
N ALA A 439 -51.30 15.51 22.03
CA ALA A 439 -50.27 15.68 23.03
C ALA A 439 -48.99 16.28 22.44
N PHE A 440 -48.30 17.01 23.30
CA PHE A 440 -47.09 17.77 23.03
C PHE A 440 -46.02 17.40 24.06
N PRO A 441 -44.73 17.65 23.77
CA PRO A 441 -43.70 17.55 24.79
C PRO A 441 -43.95 18.57 25.91
N ILE A 442 -43.68 18.19 27.16
CA ILE A 442 -43.80 19.11 28.30
C ILE A 442 -42.62 20.12 28.34
N ALA A 443 -42.74 21.13 29.22
CA ALA A 443 -41.73 22.17 29.36
C ALA A 443 -40.36 21.55 29.72
N GLY A 444 -39.30 22.05 29.06
CA GLY A 444 -37.94 21.52 29.22
C GLY A 444 -37.57 20.38 28.26
N ARG A 445 -38.49 19.92 27.40
CA ARG A 445 -38.21 18.93 26.35
C ARG A 445 -37.98 19.58 24.98
N SER A 446 -37.30 18.86 24.09
CA SER A 446 -37.02 19.31 22.72
C SER A 446 -38.12 18.90 21.74
N ALA A 447 -38.04 19.45 20.52
CA ALA A 447 -38.95 19.11 19.42
C ALA A 447 -38.83 17.65 18.96
N ASP A 448 -37.75 16.95 19.30
CA ASP A 448 -37.53 15.54 18.96
C ASP A 448 -38.60 14.62 19.56
N TYR A 449 -39.25 15.05 20.65
CA TYR A 449 -40.34 14.32 21.31
C TYR A 449 -41.71 14.53 20.63
N SER A 450 -41.87 15.56 19.79
CA SER A 450 -43.18 16.01 19.33
C SER A 450 -43.94 14.94 18.56
N GLY A 451 -43.27 14.27 17.62
CA GLY A 451 -43.87 13.18 16.84
C GLY A 451 -44.28 11.99 17.71
N LEU A 452 -43.44 11.63 18.67
CA LEU A 452 -43.69 10.51 19.58
C LEU A 452 -44.83 10.79 20.56
N CYS A 453 -44.88 11.98 21.16
CA CYS A 453 -45.99 12.37 22.03
C CYS A 453 -47.31 12.40 21.27
N SER A 454 -47.33 13.02 20.08
CA SER A 454 -48.54 13.08 19.25
C SER A 454 -49.02 11.69 18.85
N HIS A 455 -48.12 10.81 18.38
CA HIS A 455 -48.47 9.45 17.97
C HIS A 455 -48.94 8.59 19.15
N ASN A 456 -48.12 8.49 20.19
CA ASN A 456 -48.34 7.52 21.26
C ASN A 456 -49.55 7.88 22.11
N CYS A 457 -49.73 9.16 22.44
CA CYS A 457 -50.84 9.60 23.26
C CYS A 457 -52.17 9.54 22.51
N ASN A 458 -52.16 9.60 21.18
CA ASN A 458 -53.37 9.37 20.38
C ASN A 458 -53.75 7.88 20.28
N LEU A 459 -52.81 6.96 20.53
CA LEU A 459 -53.06 5.51 20.62
C LEU A 459 -53.16 4.99 22.07
N GLY A 460 -53.02 5.87 23.06
CA GLY A 460 -53.04 5.55 24.49
C GLY A 460 -53.63 6.70 25.32
N LYS A 461 -53.31 6.74 26.60
CA LYS A 461 -53.67 7.81 27.53
C LYS A 461 -52.43 8.41 28.18
N ILE A 462 -52.50 9.69 28.53
CA ILE A 462 -51.44 10.33 29.32
C ILE A 462 -51.27 9.59 30.65
N GLY A 463 -50.03 9.22 30.95
CA GLY A 463 -49.67 8.39 32.10
C GLY A 463 -49.43 6.92 31.75
N ASP A 464 -49.81 6.48 30.55
CA ASP A 464 -49.48 5.13 30.07
C ASP A 464 -47.96 5.00 29.81
N PRO A 465 -47.39 3.79 29.86
CA PRO A 465 -45.96 3.58 29.58
C PRO A 465 -45.50 4.15 28.23
N GLY A 466 -46.36 4.12 27.20
CA GLY A 466 -46.08 4.70 25.89
C GLY A 466 -46.31 6.22 25.80
N CYS A 467 -47.00 6.84 26.77
CA CYS A 467 -47.29 8.27 26.82
C CYS A 467 -47.08 8.80 28.26
N PRO A 468 -45.84 8.79 28.77
CA PRO A 468 -45.57 9.16 30.14
C PRO A 468 -45.84 10.65 30.38
N SER A 469 -46.55 10.98 31.46
CA SER A 469 -46.88 12.37 31.84
C SER A 469 -45.66 13.21 32.23
N SER A 470 -44.52 12.57 32.49
CA SER A 470 -43.22 13.22 32.70
C SER A 470 -42.52 13.66 31.41
N VAL A 471 -43.10 13.37 30.24
CA VAL A 471 -42.55 13.74 28.93
C VAL A 471 -43.61 14.36 28.03
N CYS A 472 -44.83 13.83 28.03
CA CYS A 472 -45.92 14.29 27.18
C CYS A 472 -47.08 14.90 28.00
N GLY A 473 -47.67 15.97 27.49
CA GLY A 473 -48.83 16.66 28.08
C GLY A 473 -49.79 17.17 27.01
N THR A 474 -50.94 17.70 27.41
CA THR A 474 -51.94 18.28 26.47
C THR A 474 -51.74 19.76 26.19
N ALA A 475 -50.87 20.44 26.94
CA ALA A 475 -50.58 21.85 26.75
C ALA A 475 -49.39 22.02 25.82
N GLU A 476 -49.54 22.87 24.79
CA GLU A 476 -48.42 23.31 23.97
C GLU A 476 -47.59 24.33 24.74
N VAL A 477 -46.27 24.12 24.78
CA VAL A 477 -45.33 24.94 25.54
C VAL A 477 -44.08 25.23 24.70
N PRO A 478 -43.36 26.32 24.98
CA PRO A 478 -42.06 26.57 24.34
C PRO A 478 -41.08 25.41 24.56
N LEU A 479 -40.52 24.89 23.47
CA LEU A 479 -39.59 23.75 23.49
C LEU A 479 -38.14 24.23 23.56
N VAL A 480 -37.28 23.40 24.14
CA VAL A 480 -35.84 23.68 24.28
C VAL A 480 -35.10 23.18 23.05
N VAL A 481 -34.22 24.01 22.49
CA VAL A 481 -33.24 23.57 21.49
C VAL A 481 -31.99 23.07 22.24
N PRO A 482 -31.71 21.76 22.24
CA PRO A 482 -30.57 21.24 22.96
C PRO A 482 -29.27 21.74 22.32
N THR A 483 -28.32 22.17 23.14
CA THR A 483 -26.98 22.59 22.66
C THR A 483 -26.11 21.39 22.24
N VAL A 484 -26.43 20.21 22.76
CA VAL A 484 -25.80 18.93 22.43
C VAL A 484 -26.92 17.95 22.13
N SER A 485 -26.83 17.24 21.00
CA SER A 485 -27.83 16.24 20.64
C SER A 485 -27.95 15.18 21.76
N PRO A 486 -29.18 14.85 22.21
CA PRO A 486 -29.40 13.83 23.23
C PRO A 486 -29.04 12.40 22.77
N PHE A 487 -28.75 12.24 21.47
CA PHE A 487 -28.37 10.98 20.83
C PHE A 487 -26.86 10.84 20.65
N LEU A 488 -26.07 11.86 20.98
CA LEU A 488 -24.62 11.75 20.96
C LEU A 488 -24.11 11.13 22.27
N PRO A 489 -23.21 10.14 22.20
CA PRO A 489 -22.52 9.66 23.39
C PRO A 489 -21.72 10.78 24.07
N PRO A 490 -21.57 10.74 25.40
CA PRO A 490 -20.81 11.76 26.11
C PRO A 490 -19.30 11.64 25.83
N ALA A 491 -18.64 12.79 25.79
CA ALA A 491 -17.19 12.93 25.79
C ALA A 491 -16.69 13.33 27.19
N CYS A 492 -15.40 13.15 27.44
CA CYS A 492 -14.79 13.78 28.61
C CYS A 492 -14.73 15.30 28.42
N THR A 493 -15.12 16.05 29.44
CA THR A 493 -15.06 17.53 29.46
C THR A 493 -14.20 18.06 30.59
N ARG A 494 -13.75 17.20 31.51
CA ARG A 494 -12.78 17.55 32.55
C ARG A 494 -12.07 16.31 33.04
N GLY A 495 -10.75 16.39 33.17
CA GLY A 495 -9.94 15.30 33.70
C GLY A 495 -8.82 15.78 34.61
N VAL A 496 -8.28 14.84 35.39
CA VAL A 496 -7.14 15.06 36.30
C VAL A 496 -6.06 14.02 36.01
N GLY A 497 -4.80 14.43 36.18
CA GLY A 497 -3.63 13.57 35.98
C GLY A 497 -2.87 13.33 37.28
N SER A 498 -1.92 12.38 37.24
CA SER A 498 -0.92 12.19 38.30
C SER A 498 0.10 13.33 38.32
N PRO A 499 0.95 13.44 39.36
CA PRO A 499 2.03 14.43 39.41
C PRO A 499 2.90 14.43 38.16
N GLY A 500 3.00 15.60 37.50
CA GLY A 500 3.68 15.77 36.22
C GLY A 500 2.77 15.70 34.99
N TRP A 501 1.48 15.36 35.15
CA TRP A 501 0.50 15.24 34.06
C TRP A 501 -0.78 16.04 34.31
N GLU A 502 -0.91 16.71 35.45
CA GLU A 502 -2.14 17.39 35.89
C GLU A 502 -2.63 18.40 34.85
N GLY A 503 -1.72 19.25 34.37
CA GLY A 503 -2.04 20.27 33.37
C GLY A 503 -2.41 19.68 32.01
N LEU A 504 -1.74 18.59 31.59
CA LEU A 504 -2.03 17.92 30.32
C LEU A 504 -3.38 17.22 30.35
N CYS A 505 -3.68 16.49 31.42
CA CYS A 505 -4.97 15.86 31.60
C CYS A 505 -6.09 16.90 31.73
N SER A 506 -5.87 17.99 32.47
CA SER A 506 -6.85 19.07 32.55
C SER A 506 -7.13 19.71 31.18
N TYR A 507 -6.10 19.91 30.36
CA TYR A 507 -6.23 20.51 29.03
C TYR A 507 -6.87 19.54 28.02
N ALA A 508 -6.29 18.35 27.84
CA ALA A 508 -6.70 17.43 26.79
C ALA A 508 -8.08 16.81 27.06
N CYS A 509 -8.35 16.41 28.32
CA CYS A 509 -9.66 15.87 28.69
C CYS A 509 -10.79 16.91 28.60
N ASN A 510 -10.48 18.21 28.52
CA ASN A 510 -11.51 19.23 28.25
C ASN A 510 -12.07 19.12 26.82
N PHE A 511 -11.33 18.49 25.91
CA PHE A 511 -11.67 18.36 24.49
C PHE A 511 -11.88 16.88 24.07
N GLY A 512 -12.24 16.01 25.01
CA GLY A 512 -12.50 14.59 24.75
C GLY A 512 -11.27 13.69 24.66
N PHE A 513 -10.07 14.21 24.40
CA PHE A 513 -8.84 13.43 24.38
C PHE A 513 -8.37 13.13 25.82
N CYS A 514 -8.86 12.05 26.41
CA CYS A 514 -8.62 11.71 27.82
C CYS A 514 -8.18 10.24 27.99
N PRO A 515 -6.90 9.91 27.74
CA PRO A 515 -6.41 8.53 27.86
C PRO A 515 -6.51 8.03 29.31
N SER A 516 -7.28 6.97 29.53
CA SER A 516 -7.66 6.45 30.85
C SER A 516 -6.49 5.90 31.67
N ARG A 517 -5.37 5.59 31.01
CA ARG A 517 -4.15 5.06 31.64
C ARG A 517 -3.29 6.14 32.32
N ILE A 518 -3.49 7.41 31.97
CA ILE A 518 -2.72 8.54 32.52
C ILE A 518 -3.60 9.65 33.09
N CYS A 519 -4.84 9.75 32.60
CA CYS A 519 -5.83 10.71 33.05
C CYS A 519 -7.07 10.01 33.61
N THR A 520 -7.70 10.64 34.61
CA THR A 520 -9.02 10.25 35.11
C THR A 520 -10.05 11.28 34.66
N CYS A 521 -11.05 10.84 33.89
CA CYS A 521 -12.17 11.70 33.52
C CYS A 521 -13.09 11.93 34.72
N THR A 522 -13.23 13.19 35.15
CA THR A 522 -14.01 13.59 36.33
C THR A 522 -15.36 14.23 35.98
N GLN A 523 -15.52 14.66 34.72
CA GLN A 523 -16.77 15.21 34.21
C GLN A 523 -16.99 14.79 32.76
N ARG A 524 -18.24 14.46 32.45
CA ARG A 524 -18.71 14.06 31.11
C ARG A 524 -19.73 15.05 30.60
N GLY A 525 -19.80 15.24 29.29
CA GLY A 525 -20.75 16.14 28.64
C GLY A 525 -20.68 16.04 27.12
N GLY A 526 -21.21 17.03 26.42
CA GLY A 526 -21.00 17.15 24.97
C GLY A 526 -19.52 17.38 24.64
N LEU A 527 -19.10 16.93 23.46
CA LEU A 527 -17.73 17.13 22.99
C LEU A 527 -17.48 18.62 22.76
N ASN A 528 -16.55 19.20 23.52
CA ASN A 528 -16.00 20.51 23.19
C ASN A 528 -15.06 20.35 22.00
N GLN A 529 -15.30 21.15 20.95
CA GLN A 529 -14.45 21.13 19.76
C GLN A 529 -13.00 21.45 20.14
N PRO A 530 -12.02 20.58 19.82
CA PRO A 530 -10.62 20.87 20.05
C PRO A 530 -10.21 22.16 19.32
N PRO A 531 -9.29 22.96 19.88
CA PRO A 531 -8.68 24.06 19.14
C PRO A 531 -8.02 23.56 17.85
N PRO A 532 -7.93 24.40 16.80
CA PRO A 532 -7.26 24.04 15.57
C PRO A 532 -5.78 23.70 15.84
N VAL A 533 -5.23 22.84 15.00
CA VAL A 533 -3.79 22.61 14.98
C VAL A 533 -3.13 23.87 14.45
N ILE A 534 -2.22 24.44 15.25
CA ILE A 534 -1.53 25.71 14.95
C ILE A 534 -0.02 25.52 14.75
N ARG A 535 0.49 24.30 14.93
CA ARG A 535 1.91 23.95 14.78
C ARG A 535 2.04 22.62 14.06
N ASP A 536 2.92 22.58 13.07
CA ASP A 536 3.34 21.33 12.42
C ASP A 536 4.45 20.64 13.23
N THR A 537 4.11 20.24 14.44
CA THR A 537 5.04 19.63 15.40
C THR A 537 4.48 18.33 15.94
N GLU A 538 5.31 17.32 16.14
CA GLU A 538 4.94 16.13 16.91
C GLU A 538 5.32 16.31 18.38
N GLY A 539 4.35 16.09 19.26
CA GLY A 539 4.57 16.06 20.71
C GLY A 539 4.88 14.65 21.20
N TYR A 540 5.77 14.54 22.19
CA TYR A 540 6.12 13.26 22.83
C TYR A 540 6.52 13.47 24.29
N ALA A 541 6.50 12.42 25.09
CA ALA A 541 6.88 12.48 26.51
C ALA A 541 8.29 13.06 26.70
N LEU A 542 8.48 13.87 27.75
CA LEU A 542 9.80 14.38 28.14
C LEU A 542 10.77 13.25 28.49
N GLN A 543 10.29 12.26 29.25
CA GLN A 543 11.08 11.13 29.70
C GLN A 543 11.06 9.98 28.69
N PRO A 544 12.24 9.52 28.21
CA PRO A 544 12.31 8.35 27.33
C PRO A 544 11.67 7.12 27.98
N GLY A 545 10.90 6.36 27.20
CA GLY A 545 10.25 5.12 27.66
C GLY A 545 8.93 5.31 28.40
N VAL A 546 8.49 6.56 28.68
CA VAL A 546 7.15 6.82 29.19
C VAL A 546 6.16 6.87 28.02
N ASN A 547 5.12 6.03 28.10
CA ASN A 547 4.00 6.11 27.17
C ASN A 547 3.04 7.21 27.63
N ASP A 548 2.98 8.31 26.86
CA ASP A 548 2.08 9.44 27.10
C ASP A 548 0.68 9.21 26.50
N TYR A 549 0.46 8.05 25.88
CA TYR A 549 -0.77 7.68 25.18
C TYR A 549 -1.21 8.75 24.16
N GLY A 550 -0.24 9.46 23.57
CA GLY A 550 -0.46 10.49 22.56
C GLY A 550 -0.92 11.85 23.11
N ILE A 551 -1.01 12.04 24.43
CA ILE A 551 -1.49 13.30 25.02
C ILE A 551 -0.57 14.49 24.71
N CYS A 552 0.75 14.28 24.63
CA CYS A 552 1.67 15.35 24.23
C CYS A 552 1.46 15.70 22.75
N ASP A 553 1.29 14.71 21.88
CA ASP A 553 1.06 14.96 20.46
C ASP A 553 -0.24 15.74 20.21
N PHE A 554 -1.32 15.38 20.92
CA PHE A 554 -2.59 16.09 20.86
C PHE A 554 -2.45 17.55 21.32
N ALA A 555 -1.78 17.78 22.44
CA ALA A 555 -1.71 19.09 23.09
C ALA A 555 -0.70 20.04 22.44
N CYS A 556 0.51 19.56 22.11
CA CYS A 556 1.60 20.41 21.60
C CYS A 556 1.26 21.03 20.24
N LYS A 557 0.62 20.26 19.33
CA LYS A 557 0.09 20.74 18.04
C LYS A 557 -0.90 21.90 18.17
N ARG A 558 -1.56 22.01 19.32
CA ARG A 558 -2.59 23.00 19.64
C ARG A 558 -2.09 24.10 20.58
N GLY A 559 -0.76 24.22 20.72
CA GLY A 559 -0.12 25.30 21.46
C GLY A 559 0.08 25.06 22.96
N TYR A 560 -0.40 23.94 23.51
CA TYR A 560 -0.19 23.58 24.91
C TYR A 560 0.87 22.48 25.04
N CYS A 561 2.13 22.88 25.26
CA CYS A 561 3.26 21.96 25.36
C CYS A 561 4.12 22.25 26.61
N PRO A 562 3.73 21.74 27.79
CA PRO A 562 4.46 22.01 29.03
C PRO A 562 5.85 21.37 29.03
N ALA A 563 6.91 22.17 29.14
CA ALA A 563 8.30 21.71 29.09
C ALA A 563 8.69 20.73 30.21
N GLY A 564 7.91 20.66 31.29
CA GLY A 564 8.10 19.69 32.38
C GLY A 564 7.58 18.28 32.09
N SER A 565 6.80 18.09 31.03
CA SER A 565 6.07 16.84 30.75
C SER A 565 6.20 16.38 29.30
N CYS A 566 6.25 17.32 28.35
CA CYS A 566 6.32 17.06 26.93
C CYS A 566 7.53 17.72 26.28
N ASN A 567 8.07 17.04 25.29
CA ASN A 567 8.93 17.59 24.25
C ASN A 567 8.12 17.74 22.95
N GLN A 568 8.63 18.56 22.04
CA GLN A 568 8.11 18.68 20.68
C GLN A 568 9.26 18.70 19.69
N LYS A 569 9.03 18.14 18.51
CA LYS A 569 9.89 18.28 17.34
C LYS A 569 9.03 18.74 16.17
N PRO A 570 9.57 19.43 15.15
CA PRO A 570 8.87 19.56 13.88
C PRO A 570 8.41 18.17 13.43
N LYS A 571 7.16 18.05 12.98
CA LYS A 571 6.75 16.87 12.22
C LYS A 571 7.75 16.77 11.08
N SER A 572 8.32 15.60 10.83
CA SER A 572 9.28 15.40 9.73
C SER A 572 8.70 16.07 8.48
N GLY A 573 9.27 17.21 8.10
CA GLY A 573 8.64 18.09 7.13
C GLY A 573 8.57 17.37 5.79
N SER A 574 7.48 17.56 5.06
CA SER A 574 7.43 17.26 3.63
C SER A 574 8.24 18.29 2.82
N GLY A 575 9.30 18.86 3.41
CA GLY A 575 9.90 20.14 3.08
C GLY A 575 9.80 20.46 1.61
N GLU A 576 8.91 21.41 1.27
CA GLU A 576 8.66 21.77 -0.11
C GLU A 576 10.00 22.06 -0.81
N ASP A 577 10.11 21.61 -2.06
CA ASP A 577 11.35 21.80 -2.80
C ASP A 577 11.61 23.30 -2.98
N ALA A 578 12.81 23.74 -2.62
CA ALA A 578 13.17 25.14 -2.64
C ALA A 578 13.83 25.49 -3.99
N ALA A 579 13.07 26.12 -4.89
CA ALA A 579 13.60 26.65 -6.14
C ALA A 579 14.31 27.99 -5.92
N ILE A 580 15.58 28.04 -6.32
CA ILE A 580 16.48 29.18 -6.08
C ILE A 580 16.61 30.04 -7.33
N SER A 581 16.69 31.36 -7.13
CA SER A 581 16.84 32.35 -8.21
C SER A 581 18.24 32.35 -8.85
N GLY A 582 18.33 32.68 -10.14
CA GLY A 582 19.60 32.82 -10.89
C GLY A 582 20.54 33.90 -10.36
N GLU A 583 20.06 34.77 -9.47
CA GLU A 583 20.85 35.78 -8.75
C GLU A 583 22.02 35.17 -7.94
N ILE A 584 21.94 33.89 -7.59
CA ILE A 584 23.05 33.19 -6.91
C ILE A 584 24.37 33.22 -7.71
N TRP A 585 24.30 33.32 -9.05
CA TRP A 585 25.47 33.34 -9.92
C TRP A 585 26.09 34.75 -10.08
N LYS A 586 25.39 35.79 -9.62
CA LYS A 586 25.77 37.20 -9.86
C LYS A 586 26.56 37.83 -8.70
N ASN A 587 26.46 37.30 -7.49
CA ASN A 587 27.17 37.83 -6.32
C ASN A 587 28.53 37.13 -6.11
N SER A 588 29.64 37.85 -6.33
CA SER A 588 31.00 37.30 -6.22
C SER A 588 31.58 37.31 -4.80
N ASP A 589 30.96 38.00 -3.86
CA ASP A 589 31.65 38.41 -2.62
C ASP A 589 31.30 37.50 -1.41
N LEU A 590 30.20 36.74 -1.47
CA LEU A 590 29.71 35.86 -0.39
C LEU A 590 29.28 34.48 -0.90
N ILE A 591 29.45 33.44 -0.08
CA ILE A 591 28.85 32.12 -0.34
C ILE A 591 27.36 32.24 -0.01
N PRO A 592 26.44 32.07 -0.97
CA PRO A 592 25.01 32.22 -0.73
C PRO A 592 24.53 31.17 0.29
N VAL A 593 23.74 31.62 1.26
CA VAL A 593 23.12 30.77 2.28
C VAL A 593 21.68 30.50 1.88
N VAL A 594 21.32 29.23 1.71
CA VAL A 594 19.98 28.78 1.33
C VAL A 594 19.34 28.00 2.48
N GLY A 595 18.04 28.21 2.70
CA GLY A 595 17.26 27.49 3.71
C GLY A 595 16.15 26.65 3.09
N CYS A 596 15.87 25.50 3.69
CA CYS A 596 14.64 24.72 3.51
C CYS A 596 14.48 23.78 4.71
N SER A 597 13.24 23.38 5.03
CA SER A 597 12.98 22.47 6.17
C SER A 597 13.28 21.02 5.78
N PRO A 598 14.31 20.35 6.33
CA PRO A 598 14.64 18.98 5.92
C PRO A 598 13.60 17.94 6.37
N PRO A 599 13.38 16.86 5.59
CA PRO A 599 13.96 16.59 4.26
C PRO A 599 13.39 17.52 3.17
N CYS A 600 14.27 18.07 2.34
CA CYS A 600 13.91 18.98 1.23
C CYS A 600 14.92 18.89 0.07
N VAL A 601 14.51 19.29 -1.14
CA VAL A 601 15.40 19.41 -2.31
C VAL A 601 15.61 20.87 -2.65
N VAL A 602 16.88 21.31 -2.71
CA VAL A 602 17.24 22.63 -3.21
C VAL A 602 17.48 22.53 -4.72
N ILE A 603 16.70 23.30 -5.48
CA ILE A 603 16.72 23.31 -6.94
C ILE A 603 17.50 24.54 -7.40
N LEU A 604 18.66 24.31 -8.00
CA LEU A 604 19.52 25.39 -8.50
C LEU A 604 19.21 25.71 -9.98
N PRO A 605 19.24 26.99 -10.39
CA PRO A 605 19.11 27.39 -11.78
C PRO A 605 20.37 27.02 -12.59
N PRO A 606 20.29 26.85 -13.92
CA PRO A 606 21.48 26.68 -14.76
C PRO A 606 22.49 27.81 -14.59
N TYR A 607 23.79 27.51 -14.70
CA TYR A 607 24.87 28.48 -14.67
C TYR A 607 24.99 29.18 -16.02
N GLU A 608 24.90 30.52 -16.06
CA GLU A 608 24.97 31.28 -17.30
C GLU A 608 26.43 31.50 -17.76
N LEU A 609 26.70 31.24 -19.04
CA LEU A 609 27.99 31.52 -19.66
C LEU A 609 27.97 32.95 -20.25
N PRO A 610 29.07 33.71 -20.13
CA PRO A 610 29.14 35.08 -20.64
C PRO A 610 29.05 35.15 -22.17
N THR A 611 29.38 34.05 -22.86
CA THR A 611 29.28 33.91 -24.31
C THR A 611 28.81 32.51 -24.68
N THR A 612 28.15 32.39 -25.84
CA THR A 612 27.83 31.09 -26.44
C THR A 612 29.13 30.31 -26.66
N THR A 613 29.24 29.17 -26.00
CA THR A 613 30.44 28.34 -25.94
C THR A 613 30.19 27.01 -26.64
N THR A 614 31.17 26.56 -27.43
CA THR A 614 31.15 25.27 -28.12
C THR A 614 31.97 24.25 -27.34
N ILE A 615 31.29 23.32 -26.67
CA ILE A 615 31.88 22.27 -25.84
C ILE A 615 32.06 21.03 -26.72
N SER A 616 33.31 20.66 -26.99
CA SER A 616 33.64 19.48 -27.80
C SER A 616 34.00 18.30 -26.92
N CYS A 617 33.54 17.10 -27.29
CA CYS A 617 33.90 15.86 -26.62
C CYS A 617 34.89 15.07 -27.47
N ALA A 618 35.91 14.50 -26.82
CA ALA A 618 36.91 13.71 -27.51
C ALA A 618 36.26 12.47 -28.15
N PRO A 619 36.61 12.13 -29.40
CA PRO A 619 36.14 10.91 -30.02
C PRO A 619 36.59 9.71 -29.20
N THR A 620 35.67 8.78 -28.94
CA THR A 620 35.95 7.59 -28.13
C THR A 620 36.08 6.38 -29.03
N THR A 621 37.25 5.74 -29.00
CA THR A 621 37.49 4.47 -29.72
C THR A 621 37.17 3.31 -28.81
N MET A 622 36.29 2.41 -29.25
CA MET A 622 35.88 1.23 -28.51
C MET A 622 35.98 -0.04 -29.37
N THR A 623 36.35 -1.15 -28.73
CA THR A 623 36.45 -2.45 -29.36
C THR A 623 35.24 -3.28 -28.99
N MET A 624 34.36 -3.58 -29.94
CA MET A 624 33.10 -4.30 -29.73
C MET A 624 33.23 -5.75 -30.18
N MET A 625 32.50 -6.68 -29.54
CA MET A 625 32.47 -8.09 -29.94
C MET A 625 31.04 -8.45 -30.37
N GLU A 626 30.83 -8.61 -31.68
CA GLU A 626 29.51 -8.74 -32.29
C GLU A 626 29.23 -10.21 -32.65
N SER A 627 28.17 -10.82 -32.11
CA SER A 627 27.70 -12.16 -32.53
C SER A 627 26.27 -12.05 -33.06
N TRP A 628 26.06 -12.54 -34.29
CA TRP A 628 24.80 -12.35 -35.03
C TRP A 628 23.96 -13.63 -35.13
N ILE A 629 24.57 -14.80 -34.94
CA ILE A 629 23.91 -16.11 -34.93
C ILE A 629 24.28 -16.81 -33.62
N HIS A 630 23.26 -17.27 -32.87
CA HIS A 630 23.46 -18.00 -31.63
C HIS A 630 24.32 -19.26 -31.88
N GLY A 631 25.47 -19.35 -31.22
CA GLY A 631 26.43 -20.46 -31.38
C GLY A 631 27.53 -20.23 -32.43
N SER A 632 27.54 -19.10 -33.14
CA SER A 632 28.64 -18.75 -34.05
C SER A 632 29.72 -17.90 -33.35
N PRO A 633 31.00 -17.97 -33.81
CA PRO A 633 32.08 -17.14 -33.28
C PRO A 633 31.75 -15.65 -33.38
N ALA A 634 31.94 -14.90 -32.29
CA ALA A 634 31.75 -13.46 -32.30
C ALA A 634 32.89 -12.76 -33.06
N VAL A 635 32.57 -11.69 -33.78
CA VAL A 635 33.49 -10.87 -34.57
C VAL A 635 33.87 -9.64 -33.77
N THR A 636 35.17 -9.43 -33.55
CA THR A 636 35.66 -8.23 -32.87
C THR A 636 35.81 -7.08 -33.86
N THR A 637 35.12 -5.97 -33.62
CA THR A 637 35.12 -4.76 -34.47
C THR A 637 35.52 -3.53 -33.65
N VAL A 638 36.52 -2.77 -34.10
CA VAL A 638 36.91 -1.50 -33.47
C VAL A 638 36.14 -0.37 -34.13
N ARG A 639 35.48 0.48 -33.34
CA ARG A 639 34.73 1.65 -33.81
C ARG A 639 35.15 2.90 -33.07
N THR A 640 35.39 3.98 -33.81
CA THR A 640 35.65 5.30 -33.25
C THR A 640 34.38 6.13 -33.37
N ILE A 641 33.94 6.69 -32.24
CA ILE A 641 32.67 7.39 -32.12
C ILE A 641 32.95 8.84 -31.83
N SER A 642 32.66 9.67 -32.82
CA SER A 642 32.78 11.12 -32.72
C SER A 642 31.50 11.71 -32.16
N PHE A 643 31.64 12.50 -31.10
CA PHE A 643 30.52 13.19 -30.49
C PHE A 643 30.34 14.57 -31.12
N PRO A 644 29.11 14.95 -31.51
CA PRO A 644 28.85 16.31 -31.96
C PRO A 644 29.14 17.30 -30.82
N PRO A 645 29.76 18.46 -31.10
CA PRO A 645 30.00 19.47 -30.08
C PRO A 645 28.67 20.11 -29.62
N ILE A 646 28.59 20.45 -28.34
CA ILE A 646 27.44 21.12 -27.73
C ILE A 646 27.68 22.63 -27.80
N VAL A 647 26.84 23.37 -28.50
CA VAL A 647 26.87 24.84 -28.51
C VAL A 647 25.83 25.33 -27.50
N THR A 648 26.25 25.96 -26.41
CA THR A 648 25.35 26.45 -25.35
C THR A 648 25.84 27.75 -24.72
N ASN A 649 24.94 28.56 -24.21
CA ASN A 649 25.22 29.74 -23.38
C ASN A 649 24.85 29.51 -21.90
N GLN A 650 24.43 28.30 -21.51
CA GLN A 650 24.14 27.92 -20.13
C GLN A 650 24.65 26.50 -19.82
N ILE A 651 25.05 26.26 -18.58
CA ILE A 651 25.48 24.95 -18.06
C ILE A 651 24.44 24.47 -17.03
N PRO A 652 23.71 23.38 -17.30
CA PRO A 652 22.76 22.83 -16.34
C PRO A 652 23.49 22.16 -15.16
N VAL A 653 22.85 22.14 -13.99
CA VAL A 653 23.43 21.63 -12.73
C VAL A 653 22.48 20.66 -12.02
N PHE A 654 23.02 19.76 -11.19
CA PHE A 654 22.23 18.82 -10.40
C PHE A 654 21.58 19.48 -9.17
N ASN A 655 20.40 18.99 -8.78
CA ASN A 655 19.73 19.32 -7.51
C ASN A 655 20.57 18.92 -6.29
N ILE A 656 20.36 19.60 -5.16
CA ILE A 656 20.97 19.26 -3.87
C ILE A 656 19.89 18.66 -2.95
N ASN A 657 20.08 17.41 -2.51
CA ASN A 657 19.19 16.74 -1.57
C ASN A 657 19.64 17.01 -0.12
N ILE A 658 18.77 17.62 0.68
CA ILE A 658 19.00 17.89 2.10
C ILE A 658 18.24 16.86 2.94
N THR A 659 18.96 16.11 3.75
CA THR A 659 18.40 15.08 4.62
C THR A 659 18.19 15.60 6.04
N GLN A 660 17.39 14.89 6.84
CA GLN A 660 17.11 15.22 8.25
C GLN A 660 18.38 15.38 9.13
N ALA A 661 19.53 14.84 8.69
CA ALA A 661 20.80 14.87 9.44
C ALA A 661 21.72 16.05 9.06
N ALA A 662 21.34 16.89 8.09
CA ALA A 662 22.16 18.02 7.67
C ALA A 662 22.14 19.13 8.73
N VAL A 663 23.30 19.36 9.35
CA VAL A 663 23.54 20.40 10.37
C VAL A 663 23.67 21.78 9.73
N ASP A 664 23.29 22.83 10.45
CA ASP A 664 23.47 24.23 10.04
C ASP A 664 24.90 24.49 9.53
N SER A 665 25.03 25.21 8.41
CA SER A 665 26.27 25.64 7.75
C SER A 665 27.05 24.59 6.93
N ALA A 666 26.42 23.49 6.51
CA ALA A 666 27.01 22.60 5.50
C ALA A 666 27.18 23.31 4.15
N THR A 667 28.36 23.18 3.51
CA THR A 667 28.64 23.80 2.19
C THR A 667 28.70 22.74 1.10
N TYR A 668 27.86 22.90 0.08
CA TYR A 668 27.73 22.00 -1.06
C TYR A 668 28.44 22.57 -2.29
N ARG A 669 28.98 21.68 -3.12
CA ARG A 669 29.53 22.03 -4.44
C ARG A 669 28.50 21.79 -5.53
N VAL A 670 28.34 22.76 -6.41
CA VAL A 670 27.48 22.68 -7.58
C VAL A 670 28.13 21.75 -8.62
N THR A 671 27.37 20.78 -9.12
CA THR A 671 27.85 19.78 -10.09
C THR A 671 27.10 19.94 -11.42
N PRO A 672 27.79 20.09 -12.57
CA PRO A 672 27.14 20.16 -13.88
C PRO A 672 26.47 18.85 -14.30
N SER A 673 25.42 18.94 -15.11
CA SER A 673 24.67 17.80 -15.67
C SER A 673 24.75 17.74 -17.21
N LEU A 674 25.91 18.08 -17.78
CA LEU A 674 26.15 18.15 -19.23
C LEU A 674 26.86 16.89 -19.78
N PHE A 675 26.27 16.25 -20.81
CA PHE A 675 26.82 15.06 -21.46
C PHE A 675 26.71 15.18 -23.00
N CYS A 676 27.77 14.82 -23.73
CA CYS A 676 27.74 14.67 -25.18
C CYS A 676 27.12 13.33 -25.57
N VAL A 677 26.33 13.30 -26.64
CA VAL A 677 25.61 12.10 -27.07
C VAL A 677 25.86 11.82 -28.56
N ALA A 678 26.19 10.58 -28.92
CA ALA A 678 26.40 10.15 -30.30
C ALA A 678 25.64 8.84 -30.61
N PRO A 679 24.97 8.73 -31.77
CA PRO A 679 24.39 7.47 -32.21
C PRO A 679 25.45 6.52 -32.78
N LEU A 680 25.25 5.21 -32.58
CA LEU A 680 26.07 4.15 -33.13
C LEU A 680 25.16 3.12 -33.81
N THR A 681 25.27 2.98 -35.13
CA THR A 681 24.51 1.97 -35.88
C THR A 681 25.38 0.76 -36.22
N ILE A 682 24.86 -0.43 -35.96
CA ILE A 682 25.51 -1.72 -36.21
C ILE A 682 24.64 -2.55 -37.14
N LYS A 683 25.25 -3.21 -38.14
CA LYS A 683 24.58 -4.05 -39.14
C LYS A 683 25.26 -5.43 -39.20
N PRO A 684 24.53 -6.50 -39.52
CA PRO A 684 25.14 -7.82 -39.71
C PRO A 684 26.17 -7.80 -40.87
N PRO A 685 27.28 -8.54 -40.76
CA PRO A 685 28.26 -8.70 -41.83
C PRO A 685 27.64 -9.33 -43.08
N ALA A 686 28.15 -8.97 -44.27
CA ALA A 686 27.62 -9.45 -45.56
C ALA A 686 27.67 -10.98 -45.75
N SER A 687 28.49 -11.69 -44.96
CA SER A 687 28.59 -13.17 -44.94
C SER A 687 27.49 -13.85 -44.13
N VAL A 688 26.67 -13.10 -43.39
CA VAL A 688 25.51 -13.59 -42.63
C VAL A 688 24.26 -13.37 -43.47
N THR A 689 23.93 -14.31 -44.36
CA THR A 689 22.65 -14.33 -45.10
C THR A 689 21.69 -15.29 -44.41
N SER A 690 20.68 -14.74 -43.72
CA SER A 690 19.54 -15.50 -43.23
C SER A 690 18.36 -15.27 -44.15
N THR A 691 17.71 -16.35 -44.62
CA THR A 691 16.44 -16.26 -45.34
C THR A 691 15.24 -15.89 -44.44
N GLU A 692 15.44 -15.80 -43.11
CA GLU A 692 14.40 -15.49 -42.11
C GLU A 692 14.42 -14.03 -41.59
N PHE A 693 15.34 -13.16 -42.05
CA PHE A 693 15.40 -11.77 -41.59
C PHE A 693 15.47 -10.79 -42.77
N SER A 694 14.49 -9.89 -42.90
CA SER A 694 14.67 -8.68 -43.70
C SER A 694 15.63 -7.75 -42.93
N SER A 695 16.57 -7.12 -43.65
CA SER A 695 17.67 -6.30 -43.14
C SER A 695 17.38 -5.53 -41.82
N SER A 696 18.10 -5.84 -40.74
CA SER A 696 17.92 -5.15 -39.45
C SER A 696 19.19 -4.43 -39.00
N GLU A 697 19.20 -3.10 -39.19
CA GLU A 697 20.19 -2.21 -38.58
C GLU A 697 19.79 -1.91 -37.12
N LEU A 698 20.75 -1.95 -36.19
CA LEU A 698 20.56 -1.64 -34.77
C LEU A 698 21.24 -0.32 -34.44
N THR A 699 20.53 0.68 -33.89
CA THR A 699 21.10 1.99 -33.52
C THR A 699 21.08 2.22 -32.00
N TYR A 700 22.25 2.47 -31.43
CA TYR A 700 22.51 2.77 -30.02
C TYR A 700 22.80 4.26 -29.83
N TYR A 701 22.63 4.79 -28.61
CA TYR A 701 23.07 6.15 -28.26
C TYR A 701 24.06 6.07 -27.10
N LEU A 702 25.22 6.66 -27.29
CA LEU A 702 26.33 6.64 -26.34
C LEU A 702 26.51 8.02 -25.75
N THR A 703 26.90 8.07 -24.48
CA THR A 703 27.20 9.32 -23.79
C THR A 703 28.68 9.42 -23.46
N SER A 704 29.25 10.61 -23.59
CA SER A 704 30.61 10.93 -23.17
C SER A 704 30.63 12.28 -22.46
N THR A 705 31.57 12.43 -21.55
CA THR A 705 31.76 13.66 -20.80
C THR A 705 32.81 14.54 -21.46
N PRO A 706 32.67 15.87 -21.44
CA PRO A 706 33.70 16.77 -21.95
C PRO A 706 35.05 16.52 -21.27
N PRO A 707 36.19 16.68 -21.98
CA PRO A 707 37.52 16.48 -21.41
C PRO A 707 37.77 17.41 -20.23
N ALA A 708 38.50 16.91 -19.23
CA ALA A 708 38.80 17.59 -17.95
C ALA A 708 39.58 18.92 -18.06
N THR A 709 40.02 19.29 -19.26
CA THR A 709 40.76 20.53 -19.52
C THR A 709 39.91 21.79 -19.39
N GLU A 710 38.58 21.67 -19.42
CA GLU A 710 37.67 22.77 -19.09
C GLU A 710 36.81 22.37 -17.89
N THR A 711 37.10 22.95 -16.72
CA THR A 711 36.24 22.82 -15.55
C THR A 711 35.04 23.73 -15.76
N PHE A 712 33.85 23.14 -15.86
CA PHE A 712 32.60 23.88 -15.89
C PHE A 712 31.88 23.66 -14.56
N PRO A 713 31.32 24.72 -13.94
CA PRO A 713 31.72 26.14 -14.05
C PRO A 713 33.24 26.36 -13.77
N PRO A 714 33.84 27.47 -14.27
CA PRO A 714 35.29 27.69 -14.22
C PRO A 714 35.83 27.71 -12.78
N SER A 715 36.83 26.88 -12.53
CA SER A 715 37.67 26.81 -11.33
C SER A 715 37.00 26.34 -10.01
N LEU A 716 37.62 25.34 -9.39
CA LEU A 716 37.30 24.84 -8.04
C LEU A 716 37.51 25.87 -6.91
N THR A 717 38.13 27.02 -7.23
CA THR A 717 38.34 28.16 -6.32
C THR A 717 37.29 29.27 -6.44
N ASP A 718 36.39 29.23 -7.42
CA ASP A 718 35.33 30.25 -7.57
C ASP A 718 34.21 30.05 -6.53
N LYS A 719 33.89 31.11 -5.78
CA LYS A 719 32.84 31.15 -4.75
C LYS A 719 31.45 30.91 -5.33
N LYS A 720 31.22 31.23 -6.61
CA LYS A 720 29.94 30.99 -7.30
C LYS A 720 29.57 29.52 -7.36
N THR A 721 30.53 28.61 -7.22
CA THR A 721 30.32 27.15 -7.34
C THR A 721 30.00 26.45 -6.01
N LYS A 722 29.80 27.23 -4.93
CA LYS A 722 29.55 26.76 -3.57
C LYS A 722 28.29 27.40 -2.99
N VAL A 723 27.50 26.62 -2.25
CA VAL A 723 26.28 27.07 -1.58
C VAL A 723 26.26 26.52 -0.15
N SER A 724 25.92 27.35 0.85
CA SER A 724 25.83 26.92 2.25
C SER A 724 24.36 26.76 2.69
N PHE A 725 24.09 25.84 3.62
CA PHE A 725 22.73 25.49 4.07
C PHE A 725 22.41 25.98 5.50
N THR A 726 21.15 26.36 5.77
CA THR A 726 20.60 26.62 7.12
C THR A 726 19.21 26.00 7.31
N SER A 727 18.91 25.52 8.52
CA SER A 727 17.62 24.95 8.91
C SER A 727 16.53 25.98 9.26
N THR A 728 16.82 27.28 9.17
CA THR A 728 15.87 28.36 9.51
C THR A 728 15.07 28.83 8.28
N ASP A 729 13.83 29.33 8.49
CA ASP A 729 12.81 29.71 7.47
C ASP A 729 13.22 30.79 6.43
N LYS A 730 14.50 31.18 6.36
CA LYS A 730 14.98 32.15 5.37
C LYS A 730 15.39 31.44 4.07
N VAL A 731 14.41 31.16 3.22
CA VAL A 731 14.65 30.87 1.80
C VAL A 731 14.96 32.20 1.11
N MET A 732 16.23 32.46 0.79
CA MET A 732 16.66 33.67 0.07
C MET A 732 17.60 33.31 -1.10
N PRO A 733 17.37 33.81 -2.32
CA PRO A 733 16.12 34.36 -2.85
C PRO A 733 15.20 33.24 -3.37
N THR A 734 13.94 33.24 -2.94
CA THR A 734 12.85 32.51 -3.61
C THR A 734 12.71 33.01 -5.04
N CYS A 735 12.73 32.08 -5.98
CA CYS A 735 12.68 32.44 -7.39
C CYS A 735 11.25 32.83 -7.83
N THR A 736 11.10 33.99 -8.45
CA THR A 736 9.82 34.48 -9.02
C THR A 736 9.74 34.35 -10.55
N SER A 737 10.87 34.15 -11.25
CA SER A 737 10.95 33.91 -12.69
C SER A 737 12.30 33.24 -13.06
N ASN A 738 12.33 32.42 -14.14
CA ASN A 738 13.52 31.68 -14.62
C ASN A 738 14.16 30.72 -13.58
N CYS A 739 13.33 30.05 -12.80
CA CYS A 739 13.77 29.15 -11.74
C CYS A 739 14.41 27.87 -12.27
N GLY A 740 15.36 27.33 -11.51
CA GLY A 740 15.78 25.94 -11.70
C GLY A 740 14.57 25.00 -11.62
N LYS A 741 14.60 23.89 -12.38
CA LYS A 741 13.56 22.87 -12.34
C LYS A 741 14.07 21.66 -11.57
N LYS A 742 13.23 21.11 -10.69
CA LYS A 742 13.58 19.90 -9.94
C LYS A 742 13.92 18.80 -10.96
N CYS A 743 15.13 18.26 -10.88
CA CYS A 743 15.42 16.91 -11.34
C CYS A 743 14.57 15.91 -10.52
N THR A 744 13.27 15.79 -10.83
CA THR A 744 12.42 14.75 -10.28
C THR A 744 12.88 13.44 -10.91
N GLY A 745 13.25 12.48 -10.06
CA GLY A 745 13.51 11.10 -10.50
C GLY A 745 12.35 10.50 -11.29
N GLU A 746 11.14 11.07 -11.19
CA GLU A 746 9.95 10.68 -11.96
C GLU A 746 10.08 10.88 -13.48
N ASN A 747 11.06 11.66 -13.97
CA ASN A 747 11.40 11.74 -15.40
C ASN A 747 12.84 11.35 -15.71
N CYS A 748 13.60 10.82 -14.75
CA CYS A 748 14.83 10.08 -15.05
C CYS A 748 14.56 8.57 -15.16
N SER A 749 13.51 8.05 -14.52
CA SER A 749 13.02 6.68 -14.76
C SER A 749 12.12 6.56 -15.98
N ASP A 750 11.49 7.66 -16.44
CA ASP A 750 10.62 7.69 -17.63
C ASP A 750 11.18 8.50 -18.81
N CYS A 751 12.49 8.82 -18.78
CA CYS A 751 13.24 9.13 -20.00
C CYS A 751 13.43 7.87 -20.86
N ARG A 752 12.34 7.33 -21.40
CA ARG A 752 12.40 6.36 -22.48
C ARG A 752 12.89 6.97 -23.80
N ARG A 753 13.09 8.29 -23.93
CA ARG A 753 13.56 8.92 -25.18
C ARG A 753 14.33 10.23 -24.91
N LYS A 754 15.63 10.23 -25.27
CA LYS A 754 16.54 11.38 -25.53
C LYS A 754 16.43 12.61 -24.61
N CYS A 755 17.29 12.81 -23.59
CA CYS A 755 17.58 14.17 -23.08
C CYS A 755 18.84 14.29 -22.16
N SER A 756 19.63 15.36 -22.33
CA SER A 756 20.38 16.03 -21.24
C SER A 756 19.49 17.10 -20.58
N CYS A 757 19.90 17.67 -19.44
CA CYS A 757 19.10 18.68 -18.71
C CYS A 757 18.76 19.95 -19.52
N ILE A 758 19.37 20.15 -20.70
CA ILE A 758 19.03 21.24 -21.63
C ILE A 758 17.89 20.88 -22.60
N SER A 759 17.65 19.60 -22.86
CA SER A 759 16.65 19.15 -23.83
C SER A 759 15.24 18.95 -23.25
N CYS A 760 15.03 19.25 -21.96
CA CYS A 760 13.68 19.33 -21.37
C CYS A 760 12.80 20.45 -21.94
N CYS A 761 13.20 21.13 -23.02
CA CYS A 761 12.54 22.31 -23.58
C CYS A 761 12.14 22.25 -25.07
N LYS A 762 12.19 21.11 -25.78
CA LYS A 762 11.56 21.01 -27.13
C LYS A 762 10.77 19.71 -27.30
N GLY A 763 9.49 19.76 -26.94
CA GLY A 763 8.55 18.64 -27.07
C GLY A 763 7.12 18.93 -26.59
N CYS A 764 6.78 20.18 -26.33
CA CYS A 764 5.42 20.73 -26.30
C CYS A 764 5.45 21.82 -27.40
N LYS A 765 4.70 21.84 -28.52
CA LYS A 765 3.45 21.19 -28.94
C LYS A 765 3.32 21.16 -30.49
N ASN A 766 2.52 20.19 -30.97
CA ASN A 766 1.56 20.12 -32.09
C ASN A 766 1.76 20.91 -33.41
N ASP A 767 1.64 20.18 -34.53
CA ASP A 767 1.23 20.71 -35.84
C ASP A 767 -0.20 21.29 -35.80
N LYS A 768 -0.39 22.57 -36.12
CA LYS A 768 -1.47 23.07 -36.99
C LYS A 768 -0.97 24.32 -37.74
N LYS A 769 -1.45 24.52 -38.98
CA LYS A 769 -1.06 25.63 -39.88
C LYS A 769 -2.17 26.69 -40.00
N ASN A 770 -1.72 27.96 -39.97
CA ASN A 770 -2.02 29.13 -40.82
C ASN A 770 -3.27 30.00 -40.60
N GLY A 771 -3.02 31.32 -40.39
CA GLY A 771 -3.57 32.41 -41.24
C GLY A 771 -4.09 33.66 -40.50
N ASN A 772 -3.48 34.83 -40.76
CA ASN A 772 -3.66 36.14 -40.11
C ASN A 772 -4.42 37.18 -40.99
N ASP A 773 -4.82 38.30 -40.36
CA ASP A 773 -5.00 39.70 -40.83
C ASP A 773 -6.40 40.37 -40.83
N ASP A 774 -6.34 41.69 -40.55
CA ASP A 774 -7.25 42.57 -39.81
C ASP A 774 -8.26 43.44 -40.63
N ASP A 775 -9.16 44.06 -39.83
CA ASP A 775 -9.79 45.40 -39.93
C ASP A 775 -11.22 45.65 -40.51
N SER A 776 -12.04 46.21 -39.61
CA SER A 776 -13.14 47.19 -39.76
C SER A 776 -14.55 46.78 -40.25
N GLY A 777 -15.54 46.98 -39.35
CA GLY A 777 -16.74 47.79 -39.62
C GLY A 777 -17.97 47.14 -40.27
N ASP A 778 -19.03 47.07 -39.45
CA ASP A 778 -20.47 47.09 -39.75
C ASP A 778 -21.21 45.87 -40.35
N ASP A 779 -22.21 45.49 -39.55
CA ASP A 779 -23.56 44.99 -39.83
C ASP A 779 -23.85 43.61 -40.48
N ASP A 780 -24.80 42.96 -39.78
CA ASP A 780 -25.79 41.97 -40.18
C ASP A 780 -25.45 40.46 -40.24
N ASP A 781 -26.23 39.76 -39.40
CA ASP A 781 -26.84 38.43 -39.53
C ASP A 781 -26.10 37.10 -39.23
N GLU A 782 -26.75 36.40 -38.29
CA GLU A 782 -26.84 34.94 -38.02
C GLU A 782 -25.65 34.12 -37.43
N SER A 783 -26.03 33.36 -36.39
CA SER A 783 -25.27 32.47 -35.47
C SER A 783 -24.77 31.14 -36.10
N PRO A 784 -24.10 30.20 -35.36
CA PRO A 784 -23.05 30.32 -34.32
C PRO A 784 -21.92 29.24 -34.49
N VAL A 785 -20.62 29.60 -34.54
CA VAL A 785 -19.50 28.62 -34.36
C VAL A 785 -18.25 29.33 -33.80
N TRP A 786 -17.74 28.92 -32.64
CA TRP A 786 -16.53 29.50 -32.02
C TRP A 786 -15.26 28.71 -32.36
N ILE A 787 -14.37 29.30 -33.17
CA ILE A 787 -12.95 28.94 -33.39
C ILE A 787 -12.11 30.22 -33.18
N TRP A 788 -10.98 30.12 -32.46
CA TRP A 788 -10.01 31.21 -32.22
C TRP A 788 -8.94 31.31 -33.35
N PRO A 789 -8.41 32.50 -33.72
CA PRO A 789 -7.24 32.65 -34.61
C PRO A 789 -5.91 32.99 -33.87
N GLU A 790 -4.77 32.74 -34.54
CA GLU A 790 -3.37 33.06 -34.15
C GLU A 790 -2.96 34.51 -34.55
N ILE A 791 -1.99 35.12 -33.85
CA ILE A 791 -1.13 36.26 -34.29
C ILE A 791 0.36 35.93 -33.94
N PRO A 792 1.43 36.65 -34.41
CA PRO A 792 2.54 36.10 -35.19
C PRO A 792 3.90 36.03 -34.45
N GLU A 793 4.80 35.20 -34.98
CA GLU A 793 6.19 35.08 -34.56
C GLU A 793 7.05 36.32 -34.91
N ILE A 794 7.91 36.73 -33.97
CA ILE A 794 9.19 37.42 -34.22
C ILE A 794 10.30 36.58 -33.56
N PRO A 795 11.48 36.41 -34.21
CA PRO A 795 12.31 35.21 -34.08
C PRO A 795 13.50 35.38 -33.12
N ILE A 796 13.85 34.31 -32.39
CA ILE A 796 15.17 34.15 -31.73
C ILE A 796 15.65 32.70 -31.97
N PRO A 797 16.94 32.47 -32.30
CA PRO A 797 17.37 31.39 -33.19
C PRO A 797 17.51 30.04 -32.48
N CYS A 798 17.04 28.99 -33.15
CA CYS A 798 17.24 27.60 -32.74
C CYS A 798 18.58 27.07 -33.27
N VAL A 799 19.36 26.37 -32.43
CA VAL A 799 20.62 25.72 -32.83
C VAL A 799 20.52 24.18 -32.64
N GLY A 800 20.50 23.43 -33.77
CA GLY A 800 20.70 21.97 -33.97
C GLY A 800 19.53 21.01 -33.62
N TYR A 801 19.36 19.77 -34.13
CA TYR A 801 19.70 19.07 -35.40
C TYR A 801 18.59 18.02 -35.64
N THR A 802 17.47 18.39 -36.29
CA THR A 802 16.60 17.60 -37.20
C THR A 802 15.37 18.43 -37.59
N CYS A 803 15.47 19.13 -38.71
CA CYS A 803 14.37 19.35 -39.67
C CYS A 803 14.82 18.63 -40.94
N PRO A 804 14.01 17.81 -41.66
CA PRO A 804 13.31 18.32 -42.87
C PRO A 804 12.06 17.44 -43.29
N PRO A 805 11.60 17.33 -44.57
CA PRO A 805 10.32 17.86 -45.09
C PRO A 805 9.32 16.83 -45.73
N GLY A 806 8.02 17.16 -45.77
CA GLY A 806 6.99 16.76 -46.77
C GLY A 806 6.74 15.28 -47.15
N SER A 807 5.53 14.74 -46.84
CA SER A 807 4.58 14.04 -47.74
C SER A 807 3.47 13.29 -46.95
N SER A 808 2.23 13.33 -47.47
CA SER A 808 1.00 12.68 -46.92
C SER A 808 0.59 11.42 -47.77
N PRO A 809 -0.64 10.84 -47.68
CA PRO A 809 -1.07 9.73 -46.79
C PRO A 809 -1.80 8.55 -47.51
N ALA A 810 -2.12 7.44 -46.82
CA ALA A 810 -3.19 6.47 -47.19
C ALA A 810 -3.44 5.46 -46.04
N LYS A 811 -4.57 4.73 -45.88
CA LYS A 811 -6.03 4.94 -45.94
C LYS A 811 -6.66 3.66 -45.30
N ALA A 812 -7.92 3.73 -44.89
CA ALA A 812 -8.64 2.78 -44.01
C ALA A 812 -9.28 1.52 -44.64
N GLY A 813 -9.73 0.60 -43.77
CA GLY A 813 -10.84 -0.39 -43.92
C GLY A 813 -10.90 -1.26 -42.64
N GLY A 814 -11.97 -1.43 -41.84
CA GLY A 814 -13.42 -1.61 -42.08
C GLY A 814 -13.70 -3.11 -42.30
N GLY A 815 -14.57 -3.88 -41.65
CA GLY A 815 -15.59 -3.80 -40.58
C GLY A 815 -16.31 -5.20 -40.55
N GLY A 816 -17.11 -5.56 -39.54
CA GLY A 816 -18.01 -6.73 -39.66
C GLY A 816 -18.47 -7.42 -38.35
N SER A 817 -19.79 -7.44 -38.16
CA SER A 817 -20.60 -7.93 -37.03
C SER A 817 -21.10 -9.39 -37.18
N GLY A 818 -21.48 -10.06 -36.08
CA GLY A 818 -22.38 -11.23 -36.10
C GLY A 818 -22.51 -11.96 -34.76
N ASN A 819 -23.75 -12.17 -34.29
CA ASN A 819 -24.16 -12.80 -33.02
C ASN A 819 -24.47 -14.32 -33.21
N PRO A 820 -25.12 -15.06 -32.28
CA PRO A 820 -24.65 -16.27 -31.61
C PRO A 820 -25.34 -17.58 -32.10
N ASP A 821 -24.95 -18.71 -31.51
CA ASP A 821 -25.55 -20.06 -31.60
C ASP A 821 -25.38 -20.84 -32.93
N ASP A 822 -24.43 -21.79 -32.93
CA ASP A 822 -24.55 -23.09 -33.61
C ASP A 822 -23.54 -24.08 -32.99
N ASP A 823 -24.07 -25.11 -32.34
CA ASP A 823 -23.33 -26.35 -32.01
C ASP A 823 -23.21 -27.19 -33.30
N ASP A 824 -22.00 -27.39 -33.84
CA ASP A 824 -21.76 -28.34 -34.96
C ASP A 824 -20.52 -29.25 -34.70
N PRO A 825 -20.61 -30.59 -34.87
CA PRO A 825 -19.73 -31.59 -34.29
C PRO A 825 -18.60 -32.06 -35.23
N SER A 826 -17.83 -31.14 -35.82
CA SER A 826 -16.66 -31.48 -36.66
C SER A 826 -15.36 -30.79 -36.22
N CYS A 827 -14.72 -31.30 -35.17
CA CYS A 827 -13.32 -30.98 -34.87
C CYS A 827 -12.36 -31.81 -35.72
N SER A 828 -11.85 -31.29 -36.83
CA SER A 828 -10.81 -31.99 -37.60
C SER A 828 -9.69 -31.13 -38.23
N THR A 829 -9.51 -29.86 -37.84
CA THR A 829 -8.35 -29.08 -38.28
C THR A 829 -7.77 -28.22 -37.13
N LYS A 830 -6.49 -28.45 -36.81
CA LYS A 830 -5.69 -27.61 -35.89
C LYS A 830 -4.84 -26.66 -36.71
N SER A 831 -4.87 -25.35 -36.42
CA SER A 831 -3.80 -24.43 -36.83
C SER A 831 -2.96 -24.06 -35.60
N GLU A 832 -1.64 -24.06 -35.78
CA GLU A 832 -0.68 -23.50 -34.81
C GLU A 832 -0.16 -22.17 -35.36
N THR A 833 -0.21 -21.11 -34.56
CA THR A 833 0.51 -19.86 -34.85
C THR A 833 1.68 -19.73 -33.90
N THR A 834 2.88 -19.43 -34.42
CA THR A 834 4.12 -19.26 -33.66
C THR A 834 4.49 -17.79 -33.61
N HIS A 835 4.55 -17.17 -32.43
CA HIS A 835 5.19 -15.86 -32.24
C HIS A 835 6.65 -16.05 -31.80
N ARG A 836 7.59 -15.36 -32.47
CA ARG A 836 9.01 -15.28 -32.06
C ARG A 836 9.33 -13.86 -31.58
N THR A 837 9.98 -13.74 -30.42
CA THR A 837 10.53 -12.48 -29.90
C THR A 837 12.01 -12.65 -29.65
N VAL A 838 12.82 -11.68 -30.09
CA VAL A 838 14.29 -11.67 -29.91
C VAL A 838 14.67 -10.66 -28.83
N PHE A 839 15.42 -11.11 -27.82
CA PHE A 839 16.05 -10.25 -26.80
C PHE A 839 17.56 -10.18 -27.04
N CYS A 840 18.18 -9.01 -26.79
CA CYS A 840 19.63 -8.80 -26.83
C CYS A 840 20.11 -8.16 -25.50
N LYS A 841 21.17 -8.68 -24.87
CA LYS A 841 21.78 -8.14 -23.63
C LYS A 841 23.07 -7.37 -23.93
N PHE A 842 23.43 -6.39 -23.08
CA PHE A 842 24.69 -5.62 -23.15
C PHE A 842 25.45 -5.69 -21.83
N THR A 843 26.76 -5.87 -21.88
CA THR A 843 27.67 -5.74 -20.73
C THR A 843 28.92 -4.98 -21.17
N SER A 844 29.50 -4.15 -20.30
CA SER A 844 30.76 -3.40 -20.53
C SER A 844 31.71 -3.70 -19.38
N SER A 845 33.01 -3.86 -19.67
CA SER A 845 34.08 -3.95 -18.68
C SER A 845 35.33 -3.21 -19.15
N GLU A 846 35.87 -2.30 -18.35
CA GLU A 846 37.18 -1.63 -18.59
C GLU A 846 38.35 -2.63 -18.50
N PRO A 847 39.47 -2.48 -19.27
CA PRO A 847 39.85 -1.32 -20.10
C PRO A 847 39.49 -1.47 -21.60
N LEU A 848 38.67 -2.45 -21.97
CA LEU A 848 38.23 -2.70 -23.35
C LEU A 848 36.72 -3.03 -23.37
N TRP A 849 35.92 -2.12 -23.90
CA TRP A 849 34.44 -2.15 -24.01
C TRP A 849 33.87 -3.37 -24.74
N THR A 850 33.94 -4.57 -24.15
CA THR A 850 33.51 -5.80 -24.82
C THR A 850 31.98 -5.92 -24.81
N VAL A 851 31.32 -5.55 -25.90
CA VAL A 851 29.88 -5.76 -26.12
C VAL A 851 29.63 -7.23 -26.46
N THR A 852 28.51 -7.85 -26.09
CA THR A 852 28.15 -9.21 -26.52
C THR A 852 26.65 -9.28 -26.78
N THR A 853 26.25 -9.44 -28.04
CA THR A 853 24.83 -9.58 -28.43
C THR A 853 24.46 -11.07 -28.40
N THR A 854 23.36 -11.44 -27.72
CA THR A 854 22.83 -12.80 -27.74
C THR A 854 21.35 -12.76 -28.07
N CYS A 855 20.95 -13.23 -29.25
CA CYS A 855 19.57 -13.28 -29.70
C CYS A 855 18.90 -14.58 -29.24
N THR A 856 17.82 -14.54 -28.46
CA THR A 856 17.04 -15.74 -28.10
C THR A 856 15.67 -15.71 -28.77
N SER A 857 15.29 -16.79 -29.47
CA SER A 857 13.95 -16.97 -30.04
C SER A 857 13.10 -17.84 -29.10
N THR A 858 11.92 -17.36 -28.71
CA THR A 858 10.96 -18.15 -27.90
C THR A 858 9.83 -18.65 -28.80
N ARG A 859 9.50 -19.94 -28.76
CA ARG A 859 8.42 -20.56 -29.55
C ARG A 859 7.24 -20.87 -28.60
N THR A 860 6.08 -20.28 -28.83
CA THR A 860 4.85 -20.62 -28.07
C THR A 860 3.81 -21.19 -29.03
N PRO A 861 3.56 -22.51 -29.05
CA PRO A 861 2.44 -23.05 -29.77
C PRO A 861 1.16 -22.75 -28.97
N THR A 862 0.19 -22.10 -29.62
CA THR A 862 -1.17 -21.96 -29.07
C THR A 862 -2.04 -22.96 -29.81
N ILE A 863 -2.61 -23.95 -29.11
CA ILE A 863 -3.61 -24.86 -29.67
C ILE A 863 -4.96 -24.49 -29.06
N THR A 864 -5.94 -24.16 -29.89
CA THR A 864 -7.31 -23.82 -29.47
C THR A 864 -8.26 -24.95 -29.87
N GLY A 865 -8.97 -25.56 -28.91
CA GLY A 865 -10.11 -26.46 -29.19
C GLY A 865 -10.41 -27.53 -28.11
N CYS A 866 -11.63 -27.44 -27.54
CA CYS A 866 -12.41 -28.40 -26.72
C CYS A 866 -11.85 -28.88 -25.35
N ASN A 867 -12.68 -28.69 -24.31
CA ASN A 867 -12.48 -28.97 -22.87
C ASN A 867 -11.62 -30.20 -22.50
N LEU A 868 -10.45 -30.01 -21.86
CA LEU A 868 -10.18 -30.14 -20.40
C LEU A 868 -8.68 -30.40 -20.10
N GLN A 869 -8.27 -29.92 -18.91
CA GLN A 869 -7.07 -30.22 -18.10
C GLN A 869 -5.74 -29.49 -18.41
N PRO A 870 -4.99 -29.11 -17.36
CA PRO A 870 -3.95 -28.10 -17.41
C PRO A 870 -2.69 -28.64 -18.10
N THR A 871 -2.30 -27.99 -19.19
CA THR A 871 -1.02 -28.25 -19.84
C THR A 871 0.11 -27.59 -19.05
N THR A 872 1.03 -28.44 -18.58
CA THR A 872 2.32 -28.08 -18.02
C THR A 872 3.03 -27.10 -18.94
N THR A 873 3.23 -25.87 -18.48
CA THR A 873 4.10 -24.91 -19.16
C THR A 873 5.54 -25.35 -19.01
N THR A 874 6.12 -25.99 -20.03
CA THR A 874 7.57 -26.22 -20.07
C THR A 874 8.26 -24.92 -20.50
N LYS A 875 8.51 -24.03 -19.53
CA LYS A 875 9.43 -22.90 -19.71
C LYS A 875 10.84 -23.45 -19.95
N TYR A 876 11.38 -23.26 -21.15
CA TYR A 876 12.84 -23.24 -21.32
C TYR A 876 13.34 -21.86 -20.88
N THR A 877 13.51 -21.66 -19.58
CA THR A 877 14.35 -20.56 -19.09
C THR A 877 15.80 -20.93 -19.35
N SER A 878 16.47 -20.21 -20.24
CA SER A 878 17.90 -20.03 -20.08
C SER A 878 18.10 -19.34 -18.73
N SER A 879 18.56 -20.11 -17.75
CA SER A 879 19.14 -19.56 -16.54
C SER A 879 20.24 -18.58 -16.96
N ASN A 880 20.15 -17.34 -16.48
CA ASN A 880 21.15 -16.24 -16.51
C ASN A 880 20.71 -14.90 -17.13
N CYS A 881 19.42 -14.56 -17.07
CA CYS A 881 19.04 -13.15 -16.95
C CYS A 881 19.05 -12.74 -15.47
N GLU A 882 20.20 -12.30 -14.98
CA GLU A 882 20.28 -11.55 -13.73
C GLU A 882 19.39 -10.29 -13.83
N THR A 883 18.45 -10.18 -12.90
CA THR A 883 17.76 -8.92 -12.60
C THR A 883 18.73 -8.08 -11.79
N GLY A 884 19.45 -7.19 -12.48
CA GLY A 884 20.27 -6.18 -11.81
C GLY A 884 19.38 -5.25 -10.98
N ALA A 885 19.80 -4.98 -9.74
CA ALA A 885 19.21 -3.96 -8.90
C ALA A 885 19.24 -2.58 -9.59
N ALA A 886 18.25 -1.74 -9.31
CA ALA A 886 18.33 -0.31 -9.59
C ALA A 886 19.60 0.24 -8.92
N TYR A 887 20.44 0.91 -9.70
CA TYR A 887 21.68 1.51 -9.21
C TYR A 887 21.36 2.65 -8.23
N THR A 888 21.79 2.51 -6.97
CA THR A 888 21.96 3.62 -6.03
C THR A 888 23.38 4.17 -6.23
N PRO A 889 23.57 5.47 -6.50
CA PRO A 889 24.92 6.02 -6.65
C PRO A 889 25.74 5.84 -5.38
N VAL A 890 27.00 5.43 -5.55
CA VAL A 890 27.95 5.19 -4.46
C VAL A 890 28.55 6.53 -4.01
N TRP A 891 27.80 7.33 -3.26
CA TRP A 891 28.38 8.48 -2.55
C TRP A 891 28.26 8.27 -1.04
N LYS A 892 29.38 7.94 -0.39
CA LYS A 892 29.45 7.92 1.08
C LYS A 892 29.57 9.34 1.61
N TYR A 893 28.88 9.61 2.71
CA TYR A 893 28.84 10.88 3.42
C TYR A 893 30.26 11.41 3.72
N GLY A 894 30.56 12.65 3.33
CA GLY A 894 31.82 13.34 3.61
C GLY A 894 32.97 13.12 2.62
N ALA A 895 32.80 12.34 1.54
CA ALA A 895 33.81 12.24 0.50
C ALA A 895 33.64 13.35 -0.58
N PRO A 896 34.73 13.88 -1.16
CA PRO A 896 34.66 14.74 -2.33
C PRO A 896 33.95 14.01 -3.48
N VAL A 897 32.95 14.64 -4.08
CA VAL A 897 32.40 14.18 -5.37
C VAL A 897 33.54 14.29 -6.39
N PRO A 898 33.89 13.21 -7.12
CA PRO A 898 34.93 13.26 -8.12
C PRO A 898 34.61 14.33 -9.16
N GLY A 899 35.60 15.16 -9.48
CA GLY A 899 35.47 16.18 -10.50
C GLY A 899 35.49 15.58 -11.91
N PRO A 900 35.05 16.33 -12.94
CA PRO A 900 35.29 15.96 -14.33
C PRO A 900 36.78 15.67 -14.56
N GLY A 901 37.12 14.43 -14.90
CA GLY A 901 38.52 13.98 -15.08
C GLY A 901 39.04 12.95 -14.07
N ASP A 902 38.27 12.61 -13.02
CA ASP A 902 38.65 11.55 -12.09
C ASP A 902 38.43 10.15 -12.70
N LYS A 903 39.28 9.17 -12.33
CA LYS A 903 39.32 7.82 -12.93
C LYS A 903 38.01 7.00 -12.86
N ALA A 904 37.02 7.45 -12.09
CA ALA A 904 35.70 6.81 -11.94
C ALA A 904 34.57 7.48 -12.76
N TRP A 905 34.89 8.49 -13.57
CA TRP A 905 33.93 9.34 -14.28
C TRP A 905 33.78 8.96 -15.77
N GLY A 906 33.59 7.67 -16.08
CA GLY A 906 33.47 7.10 -17.44
C GLY A 906 32.02 6.81 -17.86
N GLY A 907 31.69 7.10 -19.13
CA GLY A 907 30.33 7.23 -19.68
C GLY A 907 29.38 6.01 -19.66
N PHE A 908 28.10 6.29 -19.90
CA PHE A 908 26.99 5.32 -19.86
C PHE A 908 26.48 4.94 -21.27
N ILE A 909 26.02 3.69 -21.44
CA ILE A 909 25.42 3.13 -22.68
C ILE A 909 23.96 2.71 -22.42
N TYR A 910 23.02 3.04 -23.31
CA TYR A 910 21.61 2.60 -23.26
C TYR A 910 21.14 2.01 -24.61
N THR A 911 20.17 1.08 -24.61
CA THR A 911 19.73 0.31 -25.81
C THR A 911 18.22 0.34 -26.08
N TRP A 912 17.81 0.18 -27.36
CA TRP A 912 16.41 -0.03 -27.83
C TRP A 912 16.34 -0.85 -29.14
N GLY A 913 15.30 -1.68 -29.30
CA GLY A 913 14.85 -2.31 -30.55
C GLY A 913 13.65 -3.26 -30.35
N THR A 914 12.65 -3.23 -31.24
CA THR A 914 11.51 -4.18 -31.30
C THR A 914 11.31 -4.64 -32.74
N TYR A 915 11.05 -5.94 -32.96
CA TYR A 915 10.77 -6.52 -34.29
C TYR A 915 9.56 -7.47 -34.24
N THR A 916 8.81 -7.51 -35.35
CA THR A 916 7.73 -8.46 -35.67
C THR A 916 8.08 -9.18 -36.98
N THR A 917 7.72 -10.46 -37.09
CA THR A 917 7.83 -11.24 -38.34
C THR A 917 6.49 -11.86 -38.69
N ASP A 918 6.06 -11.70 -39.95
CA ASP A 918 4.90 -12.39 -40.55
C ASP A 918 5.34 -13.67 -41.29
N ASP A 919 4.54 -14.72 -41.11
CA ASP A 919 4.21 -15.90 -41.94
C ASP A 919 5.25 -16.94 -42.46
N GLY A 920 4.92 -18.24 -42.30
CA GLY A 920 5.08 -19.26 -43.37
C GLY A 920 6.02 -20.48 -43.22
N TRP A 921 5.55 -21.56 -42.56
CA TRP A 921 5.74 -23.01 -42.90
C TRP A 921 7.05 -23.84 -42.66
N ALA A 922 6.77 -25.10 -42.24
CA ALA A 922 7.44 -26.42 -42.39
C ALA A 922 8.75 -26.83 -41.66
N ASP A 923 8.78 -28.12 -41.29
CA ASP A 923 9.57 -28.81 -40.24
C ASP A 923 10.80 -29.60 -40.77
N SER A 924 11.84 -29.80 -39.94
CA SER A 924 12.71 -31.01 -39.88
C SER A 924 13.93 -30.88 -38.93
N ASP A 925 13.77 -31.44 -37.72
CA ASP A 925 14.62 -32.38 -36.95
C ASP A 925 16.16 -32.21 -36.72
N THR A 926 16.55 -32.68 -35.50
CA THR A 926 17.82 -33.26 -34.99
C THR A 926 18.86 -32.45 -34.16
N THR A 927 18.88 -32.81 -32.86
CA THR A 927 20.03 -33.23 -31.99
C THR A 927 20.96 -32.26 -31.21
N THR A 928 20.98 -32.51 -29.87
CA THR A 928 22.12 -32.62 -28.89
C THR A 928 22.90 -31.40 -28.30
N THR A 929 22.63 -31.16 -27.00
CA THR A 929 23.51 -31.02 -25.79
C THR A 929 24.61 -29.92 -25.58
N THR A 930 24.55 -29.33 -24.37
CA THR A 930 25.61 -28.86 -23.41
C THR A 930 26.27 -27.45 -23.46
N THR A 931 26.17 -26.75 -22.31
CA THR A 931 26.84 -25.55 -21.73
C THR A 931 28.35 -25.78 -21.39
N PRO A 932 29.19 -24.85 -20.83
CA PRO A 932 29.13 -23.39 -20.55
C PRO A 932 30.47 -22.60 -20.78
N THR A 933 30.49 -21.36 -20.26
CA THR A 933 31.56 -20.34 -20.21
C THR A 933 32.75 -20.56 -19.25
N THR A 934 33.82 -19.83 -19.60
CA THR A 934 35.13 -19.55 -18.99
C THR A 934 35.10 -18.63 -17.75
N ALA A 935 36.21 -18.58 -16.98
CA ALA A 935 36.81 -17.32 -16.45
C ALA A 935 38.07 -17.51 -15.55
N SER A 936 39.06 -16.62 -15.73
CA SER A 936 39.62 -15.68 -14.71
C SER A 936 41.13 -15.66 -14.34
N SER A 937 41.56 -14.43 -13.95
CA SER A 937 42.49 -14.01 -12.86
C SER A 937 44.02 -14.06 -13.05
N THR A 938 44.81 -13.15 -12.46
CA THR A 938 45.11 -12.95 -10.99
C THR A 938 46.13 -11.79 -10.72
N PRO A 939 46.79 -11.53 -9.53
CA PRO A 939 46.52 -11.61 -8.05
C PRO A 939 47.11 -10.44 -7.14
N LYS A 940 47.59 -10.70 -5.87
CA LYS A 940 47.46 -10.07 -4.49
C LYS A 940 48.79 -10.01 -3.62
N PRO A 941 48.94 -9.34 -2.41
CA PRO A 941 49.19 -10.01 -1.04
C PRO A 941 48.72 -9.28 0.35
N THR A 942 49.15 -9.71 1.61
CA THR A 942 48.47 -9.93 3.01
C THR A 942 49.12 -9.47 4.41
N PRO A 943 48.46 -9.51 5.67
CA PRO A 943 49.03 -9.51 7.12
C PRO A 943 48.24 -10.19 8.39
N ASP A 944 48.69 -10.06 9.72
CA ASP A 944 48.58 -10.90 11.05
C ASP A 944 47.94 -10.35 12.49
N GLY A 945 47.72 -11.11 13.66
CA GLY A 945 47.04 -10.92 15.07
C GLY A 945 45.80 -11.80 15.78
N PRO A 946 45.78 -12.35 17.09
CA PRO A 946 45.00 -13.49 17.81
C PRO A 946 43.41 -13.70 17.92
N ILE A 947 42.87 -14.93 18.27
CA ILE A 947 41.42 -15.38 18.46
C ILE A 947 40.72 -15.07 19.82
N PRO A 948 39.42 -14.67 19.89
CA PRO A 948 38.59 -14.63 21.12
C PRO A 948 37.80 -15.93 21.44
N THR A 949 37.70 -16.27 22.73
CA THR A 949 36.99 -17.43 23.32
C THR A 949 35.52 -17.13 23.69
N GLY A 950 34.59 -17.95 23.19
CA GLY A 950 33.16 -17.81 23.52
C GLY A 950 32.21 -18.78 22.80
N ALA A 951 32.47 -20.09 22.83
CA ALA A 951 31.47 -21.15 22.63
C ALA A 951 32.09 -22.53 22.91
N SER A 952 31.78 -23.11 24.07
CA SER A 952 32.14 -24.48 24.39
C SER A 952 31.31 -25.46 23.55
N GLY A 953 31.98 -26.29 22.75
CA GLY A 953 31.41 -27.55 22.25
C GLY A 953 31.10 -27.65 20.74
N MET A 954 31.38 -26.63 19.93
CA MET A 954 31.32 -26.77 18.46
C MET A 954 32.64 -26.34 17.86
N ALA A 955 33.31 -27.27 17.19
CA ALA A 955 34.51 -26.97 16.42
C ALA A 955 34.14 -25.93 15.34
N ALA A 956 34.69 -24.73 15.45
CA ALA A 956 34.68 -23.74 14.39
C ALA A 956 35.18 -24.41 13.10
N SER A 957 34.23 -24.73 12.21
CA SER A 957 34.47 -25.52 11.03
C SER A 957 34.53 -24.59 9.83
N PHE A 958 35.70 -24.55 9.19
CA PHE A 958 35.87 -23.83 7.94
C PHE A 958 36.16 -24.83 6.82
N ALA A 959 35.64 -24.55 5.63
CA ALA A 959 35.77 -25.41 4.46
C ALA A 959 36.52 -24.71 3.34
N ILE A 960 37.52 -25.37 2.77
CA ILE A 960 38.25 -24.89 1.59
C ILE A 960 37.87 -25.77 0.40
N TRP A 961 37.27 -25.16 -0.60
CA TRP A 961 36.84 -25.77 -1.85
C TRP A 961 37.87 -25.52 -2.92
N TYR A 962 38.10 -26.50 -3.78
CA TYR A 962 38.94 -26.26 -4.94
C TYR A 962 38.51 -26.98 -6.20
N TRP A 963 38.77 -26.32 -7.32
CA TRP A 963 38.39 -26.81 -8.63
C TRP A 963 39.27 -26.25 -9.73
N LYS A 964 39.14 -26.84 -10.92
CA LYS A 964 39.89 -26.46 -12.10
C LYS A 964 38.95 -25.84 -13.13
N GLN A 965 39.35 -24.73 -13.71
CA GLN A 965 38.69 -24.14 -14.87
C GLN A 965 39.76 -23.61 -15.82
N ASP A 966 39.69 -23.96 -17.10
CA ASP A 966 40.60 -23.50 -18.16
C ASP A 966 42.10 -23.69 -17.82
N SER A 967 42.49 -24.90 -17.42
CA SER A 967 43.88 -25.28 -17.09
C SER A 967 44.50 -24.58 -15.88
N LYS A 968 43.72 -23.80 -15.12
CA LYS A 968 44.10 -23.13 -13.88
C LYS A 968 43.31 -23.67 -12.70
N GLN A 969 43.93 -23.68 -11.52
CA GLN A 969 43.29 -24.13 -10.28
C GLN A 969 42.78 -22.94 -9.46
N TYR A 970 41.61 -23.11 -8.85
CA TYR A 970 40.90 -22.13 -8.03
C TYR A 970 40.56 -22.70 -6.67
N TYR A 971 40.61 -21.85 -5.65
CA TYR A 971 40.34 -22.20 -4.25
C TYR A 971 39.41 -21.16 -3.61
N TYR A 972 38.48 -21.61 -2.78
CA TYR A 972 37.50 -20.78 -2.05
C TYR A 972 37.36 -21.25 -0.60
N GLY A 973 37.61 -20.36 0.36
CA GLY A 973 37.46 -20.65 1.79
C GLY A 973 36.18 -20.03 2.36
N TYR A 974 35.40 -20.82 3.10
CA TYR A 974 34.18 -20.38 3.78
C TYR A 974 34.28 -20.59 5.30
N ASP A 975 33.89 -19.57 6.05
CA ASP A 975 33.88 -19.56 7.52
C ASP A 975 32.43 -19.62 8.03
N SER A 976 32.14 -20.57 8.92
CA SER A 976 30.90 -20.60 9.67
C SER A 976 31.13 -20.03 11.07
N SER A 977 30.66 -18.81 11.33
CA SER A 977 30.59 -18.30 12.70
C SER A 977 29.32 -18.82 13.38
N PRO A 978 29.37 -19.31 14.63
CA PRO A 978 28.17 -19.60 15.43
C PRO A 978 27.72 -18.30 16.11
N PRO A 979 26.47 -18.10 16.56
CA PRO A 979 25.20 -18.79 16.33
C PRO A 979 24.09 -17.79 15.87
N ASN A 980 23.52 -17.97 14.69
CA ASN A 980 22.14 -17.56 14.32
C ASN A 980 21.94 -17.82 12.82
N ARG A 981 21.12 -18.83 12.48
CA ARG A 981 20.81 -19.23 11.10
C ARG A 981 20.31 -18.04 10.25
N PRO A 982 21.00 -17.63 9.17
CA PRO A 982 20.40 -16.87 8.09
C PRO A 982 20.03 -17.84 6.96
N SER A 983 18.76 -17.88 6.58
CA SER A 983 18.22 -18.72 5.50
C SER A 983 18.66 -18.31 4.09
N ASN A 984 19.76 -17.58 3.92
CA ASN A 984 20.29 -17.16 2.63
C ASN A 984 21.81 -17.17 2.72
N CYS A 985 22.48 -17.93 1.85
CA CYS A 985 23.92 -17.84 1.63
C CYS A 985 24.28 -16.45 1.09
N ALA A 986 24.34 -15.44 1.96
CA ALA A 986 24.86 -14.12 1.63
C ALA A 986 26.38 -14.22 1.51
N ALA A 987 26.87 -14.17 0.27
CA ALA A 987 28.30 -14.15 -0.01
C ALA A 987 28.91 -12.80 0.42
N GLY A 988 29.56 -12.77 1.59
CA GLY A 988 30.62 -11.82 1.89
C GLY A 988 31.92 -12.29 1.24
N SER A 989 32.52 -11.46 0.39
CA SER A 989 33.62 -11.83 -0.48
C SER A 989 34.97 -11.96 0.24
N TYR A 990 35.72 -13.06 0.01
CA TYR A 990 37.18 -13.10 0.17
C TYR A 990 37.87 -13.91 -0.94
N GLN A 991 39.13 -13.56 -1.19
CA GLN A 991 39.79 -13.50 -2.49
C GLN A 991 40.18 -14.83 -3.16
N TRP A 992 40.13 -14.79 -4.49
CA TRP A 992 40.70 -15.73 -5.45
C TRP A 992 42.24 -15.57 -5.54
N ARG A 993 42.98 -16.68 -5.48
CA ARG A 993 44.36 -16.78 -6.01
C ARG A 993 44.40 -17.96 -7.01
N VAL A 994 45.25 -17.82 -8.03
CA VAL A 994 45.58 -18.80 -9.06
C VAL A 994 47.06 -19.07 -8.94
N ASP A 995 47.42 -20.34 -8.85
CA ASP A 995 48.78 -20.78 -9.10
C ASP A 995 48.75 -22.18 -9.74
N ALA A 996 49.48 -22.31 -10.85
CA ALA A 996 49.92 -23.54 -11.53
C ALA A 996 48.91 -24.38 -12.36
N THR A 997 49.51 -25.11 -13.31
CA THR A 997 48.90 -25.82 -14.44
C THR A 997 48.72 -27.34 -14.24
N ASN A 998 49.08 -27.92 -13.09
CA ASN A 998 49.02 -29.38 -12.84
C ASN A 998 48.03 -29.78 -11.75
N PHE A 999 47.39 -30.94 -11.92
CA PHE A 999 46.18 -31.39 -11.22
C PHE A 999 46.47 -32.04 -9.84
N GLU A 1000 47.01 -31.27 -8.88
CA GLU A 1000 47.04 -31.68 -7.47
C GLU A 1000 46.61 -30.53 -6.56
N ALA A 1001 45.99 -30.85 -5.41
CA ALA A 1001 45.77 -29.83 -4.38
C ALA A 1001 47.12 -29.18 -4.02
N PRO A 1002 47.20 -27.85 -3.85
CA PRO A 1002 48.46 -27.13 -3.72
C PRO A 1002 49.16 -27.62 -2.47
N THR A 1003 50.49 -27.76 -2.53
CA THR A 1003 51.28 -28.18 -1.37
C THR A 1003 51.20 -27.17 -0.22
N SER A 1004 50.91 -25.89 -0.51
CA SER A 1004 50.50 -24.90 0.49
C SER A 1004 49.63 -23.81 -0.14
N LEU A 1005 48.69 -23.25 0.64
CA LEU A 1005 47.77 -22.18 0.27
C LEU A 1005 47.99 -21.00 1.21
N SER A 1006 48.27 -19.80 0.68
CA SER A 1006 48.57 -18.60 1.50
C SER A 1006 47.56 -17.47 1.26
N GLY A 1007 47.26 -16.72 2.31
CA GLY A 1007 46.31 -15.62 2.28
C GLY A 1007 44.85 -16.03 2.35
N VAL A 1008 44.59 -17.20 2.96
CA VAL A 1008 43.26 -17.65 3.37
C VAL A 1008 42.73 -16.66 4.40
N LYS A 1009 41.47 -16.25 4.30
CA LYS A 1009 40.88 -15.32 5.27
C LYS A 1009 39.98 -16.05 6.24
N VAL A 1010 40.30 -16.04 7.53
CA VAL A 1010 39.52 -16.71 8.59
C VAL A 1010 39.24 -15.70 9.71
N TYR A 1011 37.98 -15.55 10.14
CA TYR A 1011 37.54 -14.53 11.12
C TYR A 1011 38.06 -13.10 10.87
N GLY A 1012 38.22 -12.72 9.60
CA GLY A 1012 38.71 -11.38 9.24
C GLY A 1012 40.24 -11.25 9.19
N ASP A 1013 41.00 -12.27 9.57
CA ASP A 1013 42.45 -12.35 9.40
C ASP A 1013 42.82 -12.95 8.05
N SER A 1014 43.68 -12.28 7.27
CA SER A 1014 44.15 -12.75 5.96
C SER A 1014 45.57 -13.31 5.96
N SER A 1015 46.19 -13.49 7.12
CA SER A 1015 47.53 -14.06 7.28
C SER A 1015 47.61 -15.57 7.07
N CYS A 1016 46.46 -16.26 7.14
CA CYS A 1016 46.42 -17.70 7.23
C CYS A 1016 47.05 -18.43 6.03
N ARG A 1017 47.86 -19.44 6.35
CA ARG A 1017 48.54 -20.32 5.42
C ARG A 1017 48.25 -21.78 5.75
N PHE A 1018 47.67 -22.50 4.80
CA PHE A 1018 47.49 -23.95 4.85
C PHE A 1018 48.67 -24.65 4.20
N THR A 1019 49.09 -25.78 4.77
CA THR A 1019 50.12 -26.65 4.19
C THR A 1019 49.57 -28.07 4.10
N LYS A 1020 49.67 -28.68 2.91
CA LYS A 1020 49.13 -30.01 2.62
C LYS A 1020 49.98 -31.14 3.20
N SER A 1021 51.31 -30.95 3.29
CA SER A 1021 52.24 -31.99 3.78
C SER A 1021 51.99 -32.41 5.22
N ASP A 1022 51.41 -31.53 6.04
CA ASP A 1022 51.06 -31.77 7.44
C ASP A 1022 49.59 -31.51 7.74
N MET A 1023 48.80 -31.21 6.71
CA MET A 1023 47.38 -30.88 6.78
C MET A 1023 47.06 -29.84 7.85
N LYS A 1024 47.86 -28.78 7.98
CA LYS A 1024 47.66 -27.74 9.00
C LYS A 1024 47.40 -26.37 8.39
N LEU A 1025 46.43 -25.63 8.94
CA LEU A 1025 46.21 -24.20 8.69
C LEU A 1025 46.83 -23.41 9.84
N ARG A 1026 47.82 -22.58 9.51
CA ARG A 1026 48.51 -21.70 10.44
C ARG A 1026 48.16 -20.27 10.12
N CYS A 1027 47.59 -19.56 11.08
CA CYS A 1027 47.42 -18.13 10.97
C CYS A 1027 48.33 -17.47 11.96
N ASN A 1028 48.74 -16.24 11.68
CA ASN A 1028 49.56 -15.49 12.61
C ASN A 1028 48.72 -14.90 13.76
N ASN A 1029 47.41 -15.13 13.70
CA ASN A 1029 46.34 -14.61 14.52
C ASN A 1029 45.53 -15.69 15.19
N TRP A 1030 45.79 -16.95 14.90
CA TRP A 1030 44.95 -18.03 15.38
C TRP A 1030 45.86 -19.21 15.68
N ALA A 1031 45.50 -20.06 16.66
CA ALA A 1031 46.22 -21.29 16.96
C ALA A 1031 46.34 -22.16 15.70
N THR A 1032 47.19 -23.19 15.62
CA THR A 1032 47.24 -24.00 14.39
C THR A 1032 46.00 -24.92 14.29
N ALA A 1033 45.29 -24.90 13.17
CA ALA A 1033 44.19 -25.83 12.89
C ALA A 1033 44.68 -27.07 12.13
N THR A 1034 44.06 -28.20 12.41
CA THR A 1034 44.25 -29.45 11.66
C THR A 1034 43.12 -29.64 10.66
N CYS A 1035 43.48 -30.01 9.43
CA CYS A 1035 42.60 -30.16 8.29
C CYS A 1035 42.49 -31.62 7.85
N LYS A 1036 41.36 -31.97 7.24
CA LYS A 1036 41.14 -33.29 6.63
C LYS A 1036 40.52 -33.12 5.24
N ASP A 1037 40.79 -34.06 4.35
CA ASP A 1037 40.23 -34.10 3.00
C ASP A 1037 38.89 -34.87 2.99
N TRP A 1038 37.84 -34.25 2.44
CA TRP A 1038 36.43 -34.71 2.47
C TRP A 1038 35.87 -35.05 1.09
N THR A 1039 36.74 -35.12 0.10
CA THR A 1039 36.37 -35.20 -1.32
C THR A 1039 35.53 -36.41 -1.69
N ASN A 1040 35.48 -37.46 -0.86
CA ASN A 1040 34.66 -38.67 -1.08
C ASN A 1040 33.95 -39.16 0.21
N GLY A 1041 33.62 -38.29 1.17
CA GLY A 1041 32.99 -38.72 2.43
C GLY A 1041 32.06 -37.68 3.05
N SER A 1042 31.02 -38.17 3.74
CA SER A 1042 29.95 -37.39 4.39
C SER A 1042 30.46 -36.49 5.53
N GLY A 1043 30.54 -35.17 5.27
CA GLY A 1043 30.82 -34.02 6.17
C GLY A 1043 30.43 -34.16 7.66
N PRO A 1044 31.17 -33.56 8.62
CA PRO A 1044 30.80 -33.59 10.04
C PRO A 1044 29.90 -32.39 10.34
N ALA A 1045 28.65 -32.48 9.92
CA ALA A 1045 27.51 -31.73 10.48
C ALA A 1045 26.27 -32.22 9.74
N GLY A 1046 25.59 -33.20 10.34
CA GLY A 1046 24.28 -33.62 9.84
C GLY A 1046 23.29 -32.48 10.00
N GLU A 1047 22.88 -31.87 8.89
CA GLU A 1047 21.57 -31.24 8.64
C GLU A 1047 21.55 -30.68 7.21
N ASN A 1048 20.93 -31.44 6.31
CA ASN A 1048 20.37 -31.10 4.99
C ASN A 1048 20.70 -29.72 4.38
N CYS A 1049 21.84 -29.62 3.69
CA CYS A 1049 21.90 -28.93 2.40
C CYS A 1049 21.75 -30.00 1.31
N GLY A 1050 20.51 -30.40 1.01
CA GLY A 1050 20.22 -31.40 -0.02
C GLY A 1050 20.62 -30.89 -1.40
N TYR A 1051 21.70 -31.43 -1.96
CA TYR A 1051 22.05 -31.27 -3.37
C TYR A 1051 21.33 -32.35 -4.19
N SER A 1052 20.31 -31.96 -4.96
CA SER A 1052 19.67 -32.83 -5.96
C SER A 1052 20.36 -32.62 -7.33
N PRO A 1053 20.89 -33.68 -7.97
CA PRO A 1053 21.64 -33.57 -9.22
C PRO A 1053 20.70 -33.60 -10.43
N GLU A 1054 19.92 -32.54 -10.66
CA GLU A 1054 19.28 -32.32 -11.96
C GLU A 1054 19.34 -30.84 -12.36
N LYS A 1055 19.89 -30.60 -13.56
CA LYS A 1055 20.10 -29.32 -14.27
C LYS A 1055 21.46 -28.64 -14.05
N GLY A 1056 22.45 -29.30 -14.64
CA GLY A 1056 23.81 -28.90 -15.00
C GLY A 1056 24.16 -27.41 -15.02
N LEU A 1057 25.00 -27.03 -14.07
CA LEU A 1057 26.29 -26.38 -14.30
C LEU A 1057 27.18 -26.62 -13.06
N TYR A 1058 28.48 -26.86 -13.28
CA TYR A 1058 29.52 -27.29 -12.31
C TYR A 1058 29.67 -28.80 -12.07
N ASN A 1059 30.02 -29.54 -13.13
CA ASN A 1059 30.63 -30.87 -13.03
C ASN A 1059 32.14 -30.84 -12.70
N HIS A 1060 32.65 -29.76 -12.11
CA HIS A 1060 34.06 -29.67 -11.73
C HIS A 1060 34.20 -29.00 -10.36
N TYR A 1061 34.01 -29.79 -9.29
CA TYR A 1061 34.71 -29.56 -8.03
C TYR A 1061 35.69 -30.69 -7.86
N ALA A 1062 36.95 -30.37 -7.57
CA ALA A 1062 37.99 -31.38 -7.45
C ALA A 1062 38.11 -31.92 -6.02
N ALA A 1063 37.68 -31.16 -4.99
CA ALA A 1063 37.78 -31.56 -3.57
C ALA A 1063 37.37 -30.48 -2.54
N VAL A 1064 37.16 -30.94 -1.28
CA VAL A 1064 36.82 -30.11 -0.11
C VAL A 1064 37.72 -30.48 1.08
N LEU A 1065 38.34 -29.48 1.71
CA LEU A 1065 39.09 -29.63 2.96
C LEU A 1065 38.27 -29.08 4.13
N GLY A 1066 38.00 -29.89 5.14
CA GLY A 1066 37.33 -29.50 6.38
C GLY A 1066 38.36 -29.41 7.50
N CYS A 1067 38.45 -28.25 8.14
CA CYS A 1067 39.48 -27.98 9.13
C CYS A 1067 38.90 -27.59 10.48
N THR A 1068 39.55 -28.07 11.54
CA THR A 1068 39.18 -27.89 12.93
C THR A 1068 40.38 -27.37 13.70
N TRP A 1069 40.20 -26.31 14.48
CA TRP A 1069 41.25 -25.81 15.37
C TRP A 1069 41.57 -26.87 16.43
N ASP A 1070 42.86 -27.19 16.58
CA ASP A 1070 43.31 -28.04 17.69
C ASP A 1070 43.07 -27.23 18.97
N TYR A 1071 42.20 -27.74 19.85
CA TYR A 1071 41.92 -27.12 21.16
C TYR A 1071 43.14 -27.11 22.08
#